data_AF-A0A817LJ58-F1
#
_entry.id   AF-A0A817LJ58-F1
#
_cell.length_a   1.000
_cell.length_b   1.000
_cell.length_c   1.000
_cell.angle_alpha   90.00
_cell.angle_beta   90.00
_cell.angle_gamma   90.00
#
_symmetry.space_group_name_H-M   'P 1'
#
loop_
_entity.id
_entity.type
_entity.pdbx_description
1 polymer ?
#
loop_
_entity_poly.entity_id
_entity_poly.type
_entity_poly.pdbx_seq_one_letter_code
_entity_poly.pdbx_strand_id
1 'polypeptide(L)'
;MLVQTACILANQIIVGRLTGVFAIRSFGDNCGDLHYNFTSPINNSNTYSQDIDHNIFKNSLLHKLRDNAPLLSSSRLPTSSPSFREEVLSLIRWLFIAGIVEYLSDFIKNFLWSISMKRQIYRMSVSLFRSLVQRKDFTIRKLLNPTSPRNKKNFIGPFFQSFAEARGAAAAVFRLIDEESDRSINEADVWKDDTQSIYNINGDIEFDNVNFIYPSRKEAPILRNLSLIARAGQTTALVGSSGCGKSTCMSLFLRFYEPSSGQITINGQPITDYNVKHLRENVGVVSQEPILFDMTIYENIRFGRVNATREEIEQAAREANAHNFIMQLPDKYETPVGERGVQLSGGEKQRIALARALVKQPTFLLLDEATSALDNVSEKIVQEALDRACNGRTTIVIAHRLTTIQNAHQIYVLDKGSVVEQGTHEALMAIEGGKYQLMVKRQQMEKIYDDQDDMMSIQKATEEDENSIPGSKLTQRIRSKAFACLLRQEVAYFDRRENSSGAICTRLSSDASAIQEMTGTRLGVILEVLSLSFFGILFGCFISWQLTLIIFGSLFILCLVAYGEVCLRLWRNQQFDRMIYRASTLAVEVIHNMRTIKQLSIEKEVLRQYSELARQLFISGRIGASISAAEAFFDLFDRKPAIDNTSTEGQKIVDFRGEIKFDQVKFIYPTRPTSVVLNKFQLNINPSKHVALVGGSGCGKSTIIQLLERFYDVTSGNILLDGIDIRQLNLQWVRSHFGLVSQEPVLFDLTIAENIAYGLENIPMEDIIDAATRANVHEFIEQLPQGYETKVGLKGSFLSGGEKQRIAIARVLLRRPKVLLLDEATSAMDSHNEQIVQEALEQAQTEDPSRTSLIIAHRLSTIRTCDLICVVDRGHIVESGTHTELTQRRGAYYKMLAQDNLQ
;
A
#
# COMPACT_ATOMS: atom_id res chain seq x y z
N MET A 1 -10.87 15.93 -57.95
CA MET A 1 -11.92 16.46 -57.05
C MET A 1 -13.23 15.68 -57.05
N LEU A 2 -14.04 15.64 -58.13
CA LEU A 2 -15.31 14.88 -58.09
C LEU A 2 -15.09 13.39 -57.76
N VAL A 3 -14.21 12.72 -58.51
CA VAL A 3 -13.75 11.34 -58.21
C VAL A 3 -13.24 11.22 -56.78
N GLN A 4 -12.37 12.12 -56.33
CA GLN A 4 -11.84 12.13 -54.96
C GLN A 4 -12.94 12.27 -53.88
N THR A 5 -14.00 13.04 -54.15
CA THR A 5 -15.15 13.18 -53.23
C THR A 5 -16.01 11.91 -53.25
N ALA A 6 -16.18 11.30 -54.43
CA ALA A 6 -16.85 10.02 -54.58
C ALA A 6 -16.06 8.86 -53.93
N CYS A 7 -14.73 8.87 -53.99
CA CYS A 7 -13.86 7.92 -53.31
C CYS A 7 -13.89 8.11 -51.79
N ILE A 8 -13.94 9.35 -51.28
CA ILE A 8 -14.12 9.60 -49.85
C ILE A 8 -15.51 9.13 -49.39
N LEU A 9 -16.58 9.44 -50.13
CA LEU A 9 -17.92 8.91 -49.82
C LEU A 9 -17.95 7.38 -49.89
N ALA A 10 -17.41 6.79 -50.96
CA ALA A 10 -17.38 5.34 -51.14
C ALA A 10 -16.56 4.67 -50.05
N ASN A 11 -15.39 5.21 -49.67
CA ASN A 11 -14.57 4.66 -48.60
C ASN A 11 -15.22 4.85 -47.22
N GLN A 12 -15.91 5.97 -46.94
CA GLN A 12 -16.69 6.11 -45.70
C GLN A 12 -17.94 5.22 -45.67
N ILE A 13 -18.60 4.99 -46.81
CA ILE A 13 -19.71 4.02 -46.94
C ILE A 13 -19.19 2.59 -46.82
N ILE A 14 -18.02 2.26 -47.36
CA ILE A 14 -17.38 0.95 -47.27
C ILE A 14 -16.85 0.72 -45.86
N VAL A 15 -16.16 1.67 -45.23
CA VAL A 15 -15.72 1.58 -43.83
C VAL A 15 -16.92 1.54 -42.89
N GLY A 16 -17.95 2.36 -43.08
CA GLY A 16 -19.18 2.32 -42.28
C GLY A 16 -19.98 1.02 -42.46
N ARG A 17 -20.00 0.46 -43.68
CA ARG A 17 -20.52 -0.89 -43.93
C ARG A 17 -19.62 -1.98 -43.35
N LEU A 18 -18.30 -1.81 -43.35
CA LEU A 18 -17.36 -2.79 -42.78
C LEU A 18 -17.38 -2.77 -41.26
N THR A 19 -17.44 -1.62 -40.58
CA THR A 19 -17.62 -1.57 -39.13
C THR A 19 -19.00 -2.05 -38.73
N GLY A 20 -20.05 -1.72 -39.49
CA GLY A 20 -21.39 -2.30 -39.32
C GLY A 20 -21.41 -3.82 -39.53
N VAL A 21 -20.77 -4.33 -40.60
CA VAL A 21 -20.69 -5.77 -40.89
C VAL A 21 -19.75 -6.49 -39.93
N PHE A 22 -18.65 -5.89 -39.45
CA PHE A 22 -17.82 -6.50 -38.40
C PHE A 22 -18.52 -6.48 -37.04
N ALA A 23 -19.34 -5.47 -36.72
CA ALA A 23 -20.20 -5.52 -35.54
C ALA A 23 -21.25 -6.66 -35.66
N ILE A 24 -21.89 -6.80 -36.81
CA ILE A 24 -22.85 -7.88 -37.09
C ILE A 24 -22.16 -9.26 -37.16
N ARG A 25 -20.93 -9.34 -37.67
CA ARG A 25 -20.18 -10.59 -37.85
C ARG A 25 -19.47 -11.03 -36.58
N SER A 26 -18.98 -10.11 -35.74
CA SER A 26 -18.57 -10.40 -34.36
C SER A 26 -19.75 -10.87 -33.48
N PHE A 27 -20.99 -10.52 -33.85
CA PHE A 27 -22.20 -11.16 -33.33
C PHE A 27 -22.47 -12.55 -33.96
N GLY A 28 -22.23 -12.71 -35.26
CA GLY A 28 -22.46 -13.95 -36.01
C GLY A 28 -21.45 -15.08 -35.75
N ASP A 29 -20.17 -14.77 -35.56
CA ASP A 29 -19.08 -15.72 -35.35
C ASP A 29 -19.15 -16.41 -33.95
N ASN A 30 -20.14 -16.06 -33.12
CA ASN A 30 -20.53 -16.79 -31.90
C ASN A 30 -21.66 -17.83 -32.15
N CYS A 31 -22.14 -17.97 -33.38
CA CYS A 31 -23.11 -18.98 -33.79
C CYS A 31 -22.48 -19.91 -34.84
N GLY A 32 -22.27 -21.18 -34.46
CA GLY A 32 -21.73 -22.20 -35.36
C GLY A 32 -22.72 -22.60 -36.47
N ASP A 33 -22.14 -23.03 -37.60
CA ASP A 33 -22.74 -23.77 -38.73
C ASP A 33 -24.07 -23.29 -39.32
N LEU A 34 -24.00 -22.72 -40.54
CA LEU A 34 -24.85 -23.13 -41.67
C LEU A 34 -24.35 -22.55 -43.01
N HIS A 35 -24.10 -23.43 -43.98
CA HIS A 35 -23.89 -23.04 -45.40
C HIS A 35 -25.17 -22.44 -46.00
N TYR A 36 -25.05 -21.43 -46.87
CA TYR A 36 -25.87 -21.35 -48.09
C TYR A 36 -25.18 -20.55 -49.22
N ASN A 37 -25.39 -20.99 -50.47
CA ASN A 37 -24.81 -20.37 -51.67
C ASN A 37 -25.64 -19.19 -52.18
N PHE A 38 -24.99 -18.21 -52.82
CA PHE A 38 -25.64 -17.13 -53.56
C PHE A 38 -25.41 -17.27 -55.06
N THR A 39 -26.49 -17.44 -55.83
CA THR A 39 -26.42 -17.56 -57.31
C THR A 39 -27.49 -16.71 -58.01
N SER A 40 -27.12 -15.48 -58.40
CA SER A 40 -27.63 -14.73 -59.59
C SER A 40 -29.14 -14.38 -59.70
N PRO A 41 -29.54 -13.46 -60.62
CA PRO A 41 -28.83 -12.30 -61.18
C PRO A 41 -29.60 -10.97 -60.98
N ILE A 42 -29.04 -9.88 -61.52
CA ILE A 42 -29.64 -8.54 -61.61
C ILE A 42 -30.83 -8.52 -62.59
N ASN A 43 -31.83 -7.67 -62.37
CA ASN A 43 -32.62 -7.12 -63.47
C ASN A 43 -33.08 -5.66 -63.22
N ASN A 44 -33.33 -4.89 -64.28
CA ASN A 44 -33.55 -3.44 -64.25
C ASN A 44 -35.02 -3.05 -64.46
N SER A 45 -35.47 -1.97 -63.78
CA SER A 45 -36.46 -1.03 -64.33
C SER A 45 -36.41 0.33 -63.61
N ASN A 46 -36.59 1.43 -64.34
CA ASN A 46 -36.64 2.79 -63.80
C ASN A 46 -38.09 3.24 -63.57
N THR A 47 -38.37 3.88 -62.43
CA THR A 47 -39.39 4.94 -62.32
C THR A 47 -39.12 5.86 -61.11
N TYR A 48 -39.42 7.15 -61.26
CA TYR A 48 -39.44 8.14 -60.18
C TYR A 48 -40.89 8.41 -59.75
N SER A 49 -41.23 8.23 -58.47
CA SER A 49 -42.18 9.10 -57.74
C SER A 49 -42.39 8.67 -56.28
N GLN A 50 -42.00 9.57 -55.35
CA GLN A 50 -42.63 9.86 -54.05
C GLN A 50 -42.87 8.75 -52.99
N ASP A 51 -43.01 9.22 -51.75
CA ASP A 51 -43.59 8.58 -50.56
C ASP A 51 -43.04 7.20 -50.12
N ILE A 52 -41.82 7.24 -49.55
CA ILE A 52 -41.34 6.18 -48.66
C ILE A 52 -42.09 6.30 -47.32
N ASP A 53 -43.10 5.46 -47.09
CA ASP A 53 -43.88 5.44 -45.86
C ASP A 53 -42.99 5.10 -44.65
N HIS A 54 -42.82 6.08 -43.76
CA HIS A 54 -41.90 6.04 -42.63
C HIS A 54 -42.25 4.96 -41.60
N ASN A 55 -43.49 4.45 -41.61
CA ASN A 55 -43.98 3.43 -40.68
C ASN A 55 -43.49 2.01 -41.02
N ILE A 56 -43.32 1.68 -42.31
CA ILE A 56 -42.97 0.32 -42.75
C ILE A 56 -41.56 -0.06 -42.26
N PHE A 57 -40.59 0.85 -42.40
CA PHE A 57 -39.22 0.62 -41.94
C PHE A 57 -39.14 0.52 -40.40
N LYS A 58 -39.88 1.38 -39.69
CA LYS A 58 -39.95 1.40 -38.22
C LYS A 58 -40.54 0.10 -37.67
N ASN A 59 -41.64 -0.38 -38.26
CA ASN A 59 -42.30 -1.61 -37.83
C ASN A 59 -41.50 -2.87 -38.20
N SER A 60 -40.90 -2.93 -39.39
CA SER A 60 -40.07 -4.08 -39.79
C SER A 60 -38.82 -4.24 -38.90
N LEU A 61 -38.19 -3.12 -38.51
CA LEU A 61 -37.04 -3.14 -37.60
C LEU A 61 -37.45 -3.54 -36.17
N LEU A 62 -38.57 -3.00 -35.66
CA LEU A 62 -39.07 -3.34 -34.33
C LEU A 62 -39.54 -4.79 -34.21
N HIS A 63 -40.14 -5.37 -35.26
CA HIS A 63 -40.49 -6.80 -35.27
C HIS A 63 -39.23 -7.68 -35.20
N LYS A 64 -38.25 -7.43 -36.07
CA LYS A 64 -36.98 -8.18 -36.09
C LYS A 64 -36.16 -8.03 -34.81
N LEU A 65 -36.31 -6.93 -34.07
CA LEU A 65 -35.70 -6.75 -32.74
C LEU A 65 -36.48 -7.49 -31.64
N ARG A 66 -37.80 -7.65 -31.77
CA ARG A 66 -38.64 -8.42 -30.84
C ARG A 66 -38.42 -9.92 -30.98
N ASP A 67 -38.35 -10.41 -32.22
CA ASP A 67 -38.32 -11.84 -32.53
C ASP A 67 -36.96 -12.50 -32.18
N ASN A 68 -35.87 -11.72 -32.09
CA ASN A 68 -34.54 -12.19 -31.70
C ASN A 68 -34.26 -12.15 -30.17
N ALA A 69 -35.22 -11.69 -29.36
CA ALA A 69 -35.05 -11.60 -27.90
C ALA A 69 -34.85 -12.94 -27.12
N PRO A 70 -35.34 -14.13 -27.56
CA PRO A 70 -35.27 -15.35 -26.73
C PRO A 70 -33.87 -15.92 -26.45
N LEU A 71 -32.88 -15.61 -27.29
CA LEU A 71 -31.59 -16.32 -27.31
C LEU A 71 -30.59 -15.88 -26.21
N LEU A 72 -30.91 -14.85 -25.41
CA LEU A 72 -30.12 -14.43 -24.25
C LEU A 72 -30.60 -15.10 -22.95
N SER A 73 -30.80 -16.41 -23.00
CA SER A 73 -31.33 -17.25 -21.90
C SER A 73 -30.38 -18.35 -21.44
N SER A 74 -29.24 -18.54 -22.10
CA SER A 74 -28.36 -19.72 -21.97
C SER A 74 -26.93 -19.45 -21.46
N SER A 75 -26.70 -18.35 -20.73
CA SER A 75 -25.47 -18.16 -19.93
C SER A 75 -25.80 -17.91 -18.46
N ARG A 76 -25.31 -18.79 -17.58
CA ARG A 76 -25.55 -18.73 -16.13
C ARG A 76 -24.60 -17.71 -15.48
N LEU A 77 -25.09 -16.49 -15.29
CA LEU A 77 -24.62 -15.62 -14.21
C LEU A 77 -25.63 -15.71 -13.05
N PRO A 78 -25.20 -15.65 -11.79
CA PRO A 78 -26.09 -15.76 -10.65
C PRO A 78 -27.03 -14.54 -10.50
N THR A 79 -28.09 -14.79 -9.73
CA THR A 79 -29.15 -13.88 -9.26
C THR A 79 -28.62 -12.62 -8.53
N SER A 80 -29.36 -11.51 -8.42
CA SER A 80 -30.72 -11.19 -8.91
C SER A 80 -31.06 -9.70 -8.86
N SER A 81 -31.38 -9.09 -10.00
CA SER A 81 -32.40 -8.03 -10.10
C SER A 81 -32.88 -7.87 -11.55
N PRO A 82 -34.17 -7.50 -11.79
CA PRO A 82 -34.61 -7.09 -13.13
C PRO A 82 -34.04 -5.71 -13.52
N SER A 83 -33.79 -4.82 -12.55
CA SER A 83 -33.27 -3.47 -12.77
C SER A 83 -31.90 -3.48 -13.44
N PHE A 84 -30.95 -4.30 -12.96
CA PHE A 84 -29.59 -4.33 -13.53
C PHE A 84 -29.58 -4.73 -15.01
N ARG A 85 -30.51 -5.59 -15.44
CA ARG A 85 -30.66 -5.96 -16.86
C ARG A 85 -31.20 -4.79 -17.70
N GLU A 86 -32.13 -3.99 -17.17
CA GLU A 86 -32.61 -2.78 -17.84
C GLU A 86 -31.59 -1.63 -17.80
N GLU A 87 -30.81 -1.49 -16.73
CA GLU A 87 -29.70 -0.55 -16.61
C GLU A 87 -28.62 -0.85 -17.65
N VAL A 88 -28.15 -2.10 -17.76
CA VAL A 88 -27.19 -2.50 -18.80
C VAL A 88 -27.76 -2.29 -20.21
N LEU A 89 -29.04 -2.56 -20.45
CA LEU A 89 -29.68 -2.33 -21.75
C LEU A 89 -29.89 -0.84 -22.07
N SER A 90 -30.22 -0.01 -21.08
CA SER A 90 -30.36 1.44 -21.25
C SER A 90 -29.02 2.13 -21.45
N LEU A 91 -27.96 1.69 -20.75
CA LEU A 91 -26.58 2.09 -20.97
C LEU A 91 -26.11 1.73 -22.38
N ILE A 92 -26.39 0.50 -22.85
CA ILE A 92 -26.07 0.08 -24.24
C ILE A 92 -26.81 0.97 -25.26
N ARG A 93 -28.09 1.29 -25.03
CA ARG A 93 -28.86 2.22 -25.89
C ARG A 93 -28.26 3.62 -25.88
N TRP A 94 -27.91 4.17 -24.72
CA TRP A 94 -27.28 5.49 -24.59
C TRP A 94 -25.95 5.57 -25.30
N LEU A 95 -25.07 4.57 -25.13
CA LEU A 95 -23.76 4.52 -25.79
C LEU A 95 -23.88 4.37 -27.32
N PHE A 96 -24.89 3.66 -27.80
CA PHE A 96 -25.18 3.57 -29.24
C PHE A 96 -25.70 4.89 -29.81
N ILE A 97 -26.57 5.59 -29.09
CA ILE A 97 -27.07 6.93 -29.46
C ILE A 97 -25.91 7.95 -29.44
N ALA A 98 -25.06 7.93 -28.42
CA ALA A 98 -23.90 8.81 -28.31
C ALA A 98 -22.93 8.64 -29.50
N GLY A 99 -22.57 7.40 -29.85
CA GLY A 99 -21.72 7.12 -31.02
C GLY A 99 -22.35 7.54 -32.35
N ILE A 100 -23.67 7.45 -32.51
CA ILE A 100 -24.39 7.99 -33.68
C ILE A 100 -24.32 9.51 -33.71
N VAL A 101 -24.50 10.20 -32.58
CA VAL A 101 -24.44 11.67 -32.47
C VAL A 101 -23.03 12.18 -32.74
N GLU A 102 -21.99 11.52 -32.22
CA GLU A 102 -20.58 11.83 -32.48
C GLU A 102 -20.24 11.67 -33.97
N TYR A 103 -20.61 10.54 -34.58
CA TYR A 103 -20.44 10.29 -36.01
C TYR A 103 -21.18 11.33 -36.87
N LEU A 104 -22.42 11.70 -36.51
CA LEU A 104 -23.15 12.78 -37.18
C LEU A 104 -22.43 14.11 -37.05
N SER A 105 -21.92 14.42 -35.85
CA SER A 105 -21.20 15.66 -35.55
C SER A 105 -19.94 15.80 -36.42
N ASP A 106 -19.12 14.75 -36.51
CA ASP A 106 -17.91 14.77 -37.34
C ASP A 106 -18.20 14.70 -38.84
N PHE A 107 -19.23 13.98 -39.26
CA PHE A 107 -19.72 14.05 -40.63
C PHE A 107 -20.16 15.48 -40.99
N ILE A 108 -20.93 16.15 -40.12
CA ILE A 108 -21.38 17.53 -40.30
C ILE A 108 -20.19 18.51 -40.32
N LYS A 109 -19.22 18.39 -39.39
CA LYS A 109 -17.99 19.22 -39.38
C LYS A 109 -17.24 19.11 -40.72
N ASN A 110 -17.00 17.88 -41.19
CA ASN A 110 -16.29 17.61 -42.44
C ASN A 110 -17.08 18.07 -43.69
N PHE A 111 -18.41 17.88 -43.69
CA PHE A 111 -19.29 18.35 -44.76
C PHE A 111 -19.34 19.88 -44.84
N LEU A 112 -19.45 20.57 -43.70
CA LEU A 112 -19.40 22.03 -43.61
C LEU A 112 -18.03 22.58 -44.03
N TRP A 113 -16.92 21.90 -43.68
CA TRP A 113 -15.58 22.25 -44.16
C TRP A 113 -15.47 22.10 -45.69
N SER A 114 -16.00 21.01 -46.26
CA SER A 114 -16.10 20.80 -47.71
C SER A 114 -16.91 21.89 -48.40
N ILE A 115 -18.05 22.32 -47.83
CA ILE A 115 -18.86 23.43 -48.34
C ILE A 115 -18.10 24.75 -48.25
N SER A 116 -17.38 25.00 -47.15
CA SER A 116 -16.56 26.20 -46.97
C SER A 116 -15.45 26.28 -48.03
N MET A 117 -14.73 25.18 -48.26
CA MET A 117 -13.72 25.10 -49.32
C MET A 117 -14.33 25.31 -50.70
N LYS A 118 -15.44 24.65 -51.03
CA LYS A 118 -16.16 24.84 -52.31
C LYS A 118 -16.61 26.29 -52.52
N ARG A 119 -17.14 26.95 -51.47
CA ARG A 119 -17.48 28.40 -51.50
C ARG A 119 -16.26 29.29 -51.69
N GLN A 120 -15.13 28.97 -51.06
CA GLN A 120 -13.90 29.73 -51.22
C GLN A 120 -13.33 29.60 -52.65
N ILE A 121 -13.25 28.38 -53.18
CA ILE A 121 -12.83 28.10 -54.57
C ILE A 121 -13.76 28.83 -55.55
N TYR A 122 -15.08 28.75 -55.37
CA TYR A 122 -16.03 29.45 -56.24
C TYR A 122 -15.84 30.99 -56.21
N ARG A 123 -15.66 31.58 -55.03
CA ARG A 123 -15.34 33.01 -54.89
C ARG A 123 -14.02 33.38 -55.58
N MET A 124 -13.00 32.54 -55.48
CA MET A 124 -11.71 32.72 -56.15
C MET A 124 -11.88 32.67 -57.68
N SER A 125 -12.60 31.67 -58.21
CA SER A 125 -12.88 31.56 -59.65
C SER A 125 -13.66 32.76 -60.20
N VAL A 126 -14.71 33.22 -59.50
CA VAL A 126 -15.49 34.40 -59.91
C VAL A 126 -14.65 35.69 -59.84
N SER A 127 -13.79 35.83 -58.83
CA SER A 127 -12.89 36.97 -58.73
C SER A 127 -11.83 36.99 -59.84
N LEU A 128 -11.26 35.83 -60.17
CA LEU A 128 -10.26 35.68 -61.23
C LEU A 128 -10.89 35.90 -62.62
N PHE A 129 -12.10 35.38 -62.86
CA PHE A 129 -12.86 35.64 -64.09
C PHE A 129 -13.17 37.14 -64.26
N ARG A 130 -13.65 37.83 -63.21
CA ARG A 130 -13.86 39.28 -63.24
C ARG A 130 -12.59 40.06 -63.56
N SER A 131 -11.44 39.66 -63.00
CA SER A 131 -10.17 40.36 -63.25
C SER A 131 -9.62 40.14 -64.65
N LEU A 132 -9.81 38.94 -65.24
CA LEU A 132 -9.48 38.66 -66.64
C LEU A 132 -10.35 39.49 -67.59
N VAL A 133 -11.66 39.57 -67.35
CA VAL A 133 -12.60 40.40 -68.14
C VAL A 133 -12.25 41.89 -68.05
N GLN A 134 -11.75 42.37 -66.91
CA GLN A 134 -11.39 43.78 -66.70
C GLN A 134 -9.98 44.17 -67.16
N ARG A 135 -9.21 43.27 -67.82
CA ARG A 135 -7.83 43.53 -68.29
C ARG A 135 -6.91 44.22 -67.26
N LYS A 136 -6.95 43.78 -66.00
CA LYS A 136 -5.97 44.19 -64.98
C LYS A 136 -4.96 43.09 -64.72
N ASP A 137 -3.68 43.45 -64.66
CA ASP A 137 -2.57 42.52 -64.40
C ASP A 137 -2.66 41.88 -63.01
N PHE A 138 -3.33 40.73 -62.96
CA PHE A 138 -3.66 40.05 -61.71
C PHE A 138 -2.87 38.75 -61.59
N THR A 139 -1.66 38.86 -61.04
CA THR A 139 -0.74 37.72 -60.92
C THR A 139 -1.32 36.62 -60.03
N ILE A 140 -1.45 35.40 -60.58
CA ILE A 140 -1.97 34.21 -59.89
C ILE A 140 -1.25 33.95 -58.54
N ARG A 141 0.02 34.37 -58.42
CA ARG A 141 0.83 34.31 -57.21
C ARG A 141 0.22 35.03 -55.99
N LYS A 142 -0.58 36.10 -56.18
CA LYS A 142 -1.34 36.75 -55.09
C LYS A 142 -2.58 35.96 -54.66
N LEU A 143 -3.11 35.09 -55.54
CA LEU A 143 -4.29 34.26 -55.29
C LEU A 143 -3.94 32.92 -54.63
N LEU A 144 -2.72 32.42 -54.87
CA LEU A 144 -2.21 31.14 -54.33
C LEU A 144 -1.66 31.22 -52.90
N ASN A 145 -1.48 32.43 -52.33
CA ASN A 145 -1.08 32.59 -50.92
C ASN A 145 -2.30 32.36 -50.00
N PRO A 146 -2.45 31.19 -49.35
CA PRO A 146 -3.67 30.86 -48.64
C PRO A 146 -3.51 31.25 -47.17
N THR A 147 -3.66 32.54 -46.87
CA THR A 147 -3.65 33.06 -45.50
C THR A 147 -4.93 32.68 -44.74
N SER A 148 -5.09 31.38 -44.48
CA SER A 148 -6.06 30.82 -43.53
C SER A 148 -5.42 30.76 -42.14
N PRO A 149 -5.70 31.72 -41.23
CA PRO A 149 -5.18 31.67 -39.87
C PRO A 149 -5.77 30.52 -39.04
N ARG A 150 -6.83 29.82 -39.53
CA ARG A 150 -7.46 28.70 -38.81
C ARG A 150 -6.52 27.51 -38.61
N ASN A 151 -5.78 27.09 -39.63
CA ASN A 151 -4.90 25.92 -39.51
C ASN A 151 -3.78 26.14 -38.50
N LYS A 152 -3.28 27.38 -38.34
CA LYS A 152 -2.33 27.73 -37.28
C LYS A 152 -2.96 27.64 -35.89
N LYS A 153 -4.21 28.07 -35.70
CA LYS A 153 -4.89 28.01 -34.38
C LYS A 153 -5.02 26.57 -33.86
N ASN A 154 -5.45 25.63 -34.69
CA ASN A 154 -5.61 24.23 -34.26
C ASN A 154 -4.28 23.59 -33.85
N PHE A 155 -3.16 23.97 -34.47
CA PHE A 155 -1.84 23.44 -34.12
C PHE A 155 -1.32 23.97 -32.77
N ILE A 156 -1.75 25.17 -32.34
CA ILE A 156 -1.33 25.79 -31.08
C ILE A 156 -2.28 25.39 -29.92
N GLY A 157 -3.50 24.93 -30.20
CA GLY A 157 -4.49 24.52 -29.19
C GLY A 157 -3.94 23.58 -28.10
N PRO A 158 -3.32 22.43 -28.46
CA PRO A 158 -2.72 21.52 -27.48
C PRO A 158 -1.60 22.17 -26.65
N PHE A 159 -0.81 23.06 -27.23
CA PHE A 159 0.22 23.80 -26.49
C PHE A 159 -0.38 24.77 -25.48
N PHE A 160 -1.50 25.44 -25.81
CA PHE A 160 -2.23 26.27 -24.84
C PHE A 160 -2.84 25.44 -23.70
N GLN A 161 -3.38 24.26 -24.01
CA GLN A 161 -3.91 23.33 -23.02
C GLN A 161 -2.79 22.83 -22.08
N SER A 162 -1.72 22.24 -22.62
CA SER A 162 -0.60 21.75 -21.80
C SER A 162 0.09 22.89 -21.02
N PHE A 163 0.10 24.12 -21.53
CA PHE A 163 0.59 25.28 -20.79
C PHE A 163 -0.36 25.70 -19.66
N ALA A 164 -1.68 25.57 -19.83
CA ALA A 164 -2.66 25.82 -18.78
C ALA A 164 -2.62 24.75 -17.68
N GLU A 165 -2.55 23.47 -18.07
CA GLU A 165 -2.35 22.33 -17.16
C GLU A 165 -1.04 22.46 -16.37
N ALA A 166 0.07 22.72 -17.07
CA ALA A 166 1.36 22.97 -16.44
C ALA A 166 1.34 24.19 -15.51
N ARG A 167 0.62 25.27 -15.87
CA ARG A 167 0.43 26.43 -14.98
C ARG A 167 -0.41 26.09 -13.75
N GLY A 168 -1.42 25.23 -13.87
CA GLY A 168 -2.22 24.74 -12.74
C GLY A 168 -1.39 23.90 -11.77
N ALA A 169 -0.69 22.89 -12.28
CA ALA A 169 0.21 22.04 -11.49
C ALA A 169 1.35 22.87 -10.86
N ALA A 170 1.98 23.75 -11.64
CA ALA A 170 3.03 24.63 -11.14
C ALA A 170 2.52 25.62 -10.08
N ALA A 171 1.27 26.09 -10.14
CA ALA A 171 0.73 26.97 -9.10
C ALA A 171 0.59 26.28 -7.73
N ALA A 172 0.38 24.96 -7.69
CA ALA A 172 0.42 24.18 -6.45
C ALA A 172 1.87 23.98 -5.96
N VAL A 173 2.79 23.65 -6.88
CA VAL A 173 4.22 23.46 -6.56
C VAL A 173 4.88 24.77 -6.10
N PHE A 174 4.65 25.89 -6.79
CA PHE A 174 5.14 27.20 -6.38
C PHE A 174 4.53 27.64 -5.06
N ARG A 175 3.24 27.41 -4.81
CA ARG A 175 2.66 27.71 -3.48
C ARG A 175 3.42 27.01 -2.34
N LEU A 176 3.84 25.76 -2.52
CA LEU A 176 4.62 25.00 -1.54
C LEU A 176 6.09 25.47 -1.44
N ILE A 177 6.66 26.01 -2.52
CA ILE A 177 8.02 26.60 -2.52
C ILE A 177 8.02 28.00 -1.88
N ASP A 178 6.96 28.77 -2.11
CA ASP A 178 6.73 30.12 -1.60
C ASP A 178 6.14 30.13 -0.17
N GLU A 179 5.80 28.96 0.39
CA GLU A 179 5.27 28.79 1.75
C GLU A 179 6.41 28.91 2.77
N GLU A 180 6.61 30.14 3.28
CA GLU A 180 7.57 30.39 4.35
C GLU A 180 7.26 29.52 5.59
N SER A 181 8.28 28.82 6.08
CA SER A 181 8.24 28.12 7.37
C SER A 181 7.90 29.08 8.51
N ASP A 182 7.17 28.59 9.53
CA ASP A 182 6.82 29.39 10.71
C ASP A 182 8.06 30.09 11.31
N ARG A 183 8.03 31.43 11.29
CA ARG A 183 9.14 32.29 11.69
C ARG A 183 9.48 32.18 13.18
N SER A 184 8.59 31.60 14.00
CA SER A 184 8.86 31.35 15.42
C SER A 184 9.88 30.23 15.66
N ILE A 185 9.82 29.15 14.89
CA ILE A 185 10.75 28.01 15.01
C ILE A 185 12.11 28.34 14.35
N ASN A 186 12.11 29.22 13.34
CA ASN A 186 13.32 29.62 12.60
C ASN A 186 14.08 28.43 11.94
N GLU A 187 13.36 27.45 11.36
CA GLU A 187 13.96 26.30 10.64
C GLU A 187 14.87 26.71 9.46
N ALA A 188 14.82 27.98 9.03
CA ALA A 188 15.79 28.56 8.10
C ALA A 188 17.26 28.45 8.59
N ASP A 189 17.47 28.36 9.90
CA ASP A 189 18.78 28.13 10.52
C ASP A 189 19.39 26.75 10.22
N VAL A 190 18.57 25.75 9.86
CA VAL A 190 19.05 24.42 9.43
C VAL A 190 19.75 24.50 8.07
N TRP A 191 19.35 25.47 7.23
CA TRP A 191 19.86 25.65 5.87
C TRP A 191 21.14 26.50 5.80
N LYS A 192 21.52 27.18 6.88
CA LYS A 192 22.80 27.88 7.01
C LYS A 192 23.95 26.88 7.24
N ASP A 193 25.14 27.18 6.75
CA ASP A 193 26.35 26.36 6.98
C ASP A 193 27.20 26.96 8.10
N ASP A 194 27.47 28.27 8.05
CA ASP A 194 28.19 29.01 9.09
C ASP A 194 27.24 29.72 10.08
N THR A 195 26.81 28.99 11.12
CA THR A 195 26.24 29.57 12.33
C THR A 195 26.71 28.79 13.55
N GLN A 196 27.88 29.16 14.08
CA GLN A 196 28.25 28.82 15.46
C GLN A 196 27.19 29.39 16.39
N SER A 197 26.70 28.62 17.37
CA SER A 197 25.97 29.21 18.48
C SER A 197 26.95 30.08 19.28
N ILE A 198 26.50 31.27 19.68
CA ILE A 198 27.27 32.16 20.57
C ILE A 198 27.44 31.53 21.97
N TYR A 199 26.64 30.52 22.27
CA TYR A 199 26.46 29.89 23.56
C TYR A 199 26.77 28.39 23.49
N ASN A 200 27.39 27.86 24.55
CA ASN A 200 27.76 26.46 24.65
C ASN A 200 26.54 25.60 24.98
N ILE A 201 26.35 24.47 24.29
CA ILE A 201 25.17 23.61 24.47
C ILE A 201 25.47 22.52 25.51
N ASN A 202 25.41 22.93 26.78
CA ASN A 202 25.53 22.04 27.94
C ASN A 202 24.75 22.58 29.16
N GLY A 203 24.56 21.74 30.19
CA GLY A 203 24.05 22.16 31.50
C GLY A 203 22.60 21.77 31.79
N ASP A 204 21.88 22.67 32.48
CA ASP A 204 20.51 22.46 32.98
C ASP A 204 19.47 22.79 31.91
N ILE A 205 18.41 21.98 31.80
CA ILE A 205 17.20 22.27 31.03
C ILE A 205 16.10 22.71 32.00
N GLU A 206 15.47 23.85 31.76
CA GLU A 206 14.36 24.36 32.58
C GLU A 206 13.14 24.68 31.71
N PHE A 207 11.99 24.12 32.08
CA PHE A 207 10.67 24.51 31.58
C PHE A 207 10.06 25.47 32.60
N ASP A 208 9.59 26.63 32.14
CA ASP A 208 9.05 27.70 32.98
C ASP A 208 7.62 28.05 32.51
N ASN A 209 6.62 27.63 33.30
CA ASN A 209 5.20 27.91 33.12
C ASN A 209 4.66 27.56 31.72
N VAL A 210 5.15 26.47 31.14
CA VAL A 210 4.88 26.07 29.74
C VAL A 210 3.43 25.61 29.56
N ASN A 211 2.74 26.23 28.61
CA ASN A 211 1.42 25.81 28.12
C ASN A 211 1.53 25.41 26.65
N PHE A 212 0.80 24.38 26.22
CA PHE A 212 0.85 23.91 24.84
C PHE A 212 -0.42 23.22 24.34
N ILE A 213 -0.75 23.46 23.07
CA ILE A 213 -1.88 22.89 22.34
C ILE A 213 -1.41 22.48 20.93
N TYR A 214 -1.67 21.23 20.49
CA TYR A 214 -1.30 20.80 19.14
C TYR A 214 -2.14 21.53 18.06
N PRO A 215 -1.55 21.99 16.94
CA PRO A 215 -2.28 22.72 15.89
C PRO A 215 -3.48 21.96 15.28
N SER A 216 -3.46 20.63 15.31
CA SER A 216 -4.53 19.73 14.85
C SER A 216 -5.72 19.61 15.81
N ARG A 217 -5.53 19.91 17.10
CA ARG A 217 -6.55 19.77 18.18
C ARG A 217 -6.59 21.01 19.07
N LYS A 218 -6.95 22.15 18.47
CA LYS A 218 -6.94 23.48 19.12
C LYS A 218 -7.81 23.59 20.38
N GLU A 219 -8.74 22.68 20.59
CA GLU A 219 -9.66 22.64 21.75
C GLU A 219 -9.12 21.81 22.92
N ALA A 220 -8.01 21.07 22.75
CA ALA A 220 -7.46 20.13 23.73
C ALA A 220 -6.07 20.56 24.24
N PRO A 221 -5.98 21.42 25.28
CA PRO A 221 -4.70 21.85 25.85
C PRO A 221 -4.01 20.72 26.62
N ILE A 222 -2.80 20.37 26.17
CA ILE A 222 -2.00 19.22 26.62
C ILE A 222 -1.08 19.57 27.79
N LEU A 223 -0.39 20.71 27.73
CA LEU A 223 0.45 21.22 28.83
C LEU A 223 -0.17 22.48 29.43
N ARG A 224 -0.09 22.61 30.76
CA ARG A 224 -0.82 23.62 31.56
C ARG A 224 0.08 24.13 32.69
N ASN A 225 0.72 25.29 32.51
CA ASN A 225 1.72 25.86 33.42
C ASN A 225 2.75 24.81 33.89
N LEU A 226 3.30 24.02 32.96
CA LEU A 226 4.31 23.01 33.25
C LEU A 226 5.64 23.70 33.62
N SER A 227 6.15 23.44 34.83
CA SER A 227 7.50 23.85 35.25
C SER A 227 8.27 22.65 35.80
N LEU A 228 9.49 22.41 35.28
CA LEU A 228 10.40 21.34 35.73
C LEU A 228 11.85 21.67 35.35
N ILE A 229 12.82 21.09 36.08
CA ILE A 229 14.25 21.30 35.83
C ILE A 229 14.96 19.94 35.73
N ALA A 230 15.64 19.68 34.61
CA ALA A 230 16.55 18.55 34.44
C ALA A 230 18.00 19.03 34.57
N ARG A 231 18.72 18.55 35.60
CA ARG A 231 20.05 19.06 35.98
C ARG A 231 21.19 18.47 35.13
N ALA A 232 22.25 19.25 34.98
CA ALA A 232 23.48 18.94 34.27
C ALA A 232 24.04 17.55 34.66
N GLY A 233 24.14 16.64 33.69
CA GLY A 233 24.69 15.29 33.88
C GLY A 233 23.84 14.33 34.72
N GLN A 234 22.63 14.73 35.14
CA GLN A 234 21.69 13.88 35.88
C GLN A 234 20.66 13.22 34.96
N THR A 235 20.10 12.11 35.42
CA THR A 235 18.96 11.44 34.77
C THR A 235 17.65 11.87 35.43
N THR A 236 16.79 12.54 34.67
CA THR A 236 15.47 13.02 35.09
C THR A 236 14.38 12.19 34.41
N ALA A 237 13.51 11.56 35.20
CA ALA A 237 12.40 10.75 34.68
C ALA A 237 11.08 11.54 34.66
N LEU A 238 10.32 11.40 33.57
CA LEU A 238 8.96 11.91 33.42
C LEU A 238 7.98 10.74 33.45
N VAL A 239 7.06 10.74 34.41
CA VAL A 239 6.11 9.65 34.67
C VAL A 239 4.69 10.21 34.68
N GLY A 240 3.73 9.46 34.16
CA GLY A 240 2.33 9.87 34.09
C GLY A 240 1.54 8.97 33.14
N SER A 241 0.21 9.14 33.12
CA SER A 241 -0.68 8.36 32.24
C SER A 241 -0.35 8.56 30.76
N SER A 242 -0.96 7.75 29.89
CA SER A 242 -1.07 8.14 28.48
C SER A 242 -1.76 9.51 28.34
N GLY A 243 -1.46 10.22 27.25
CA GLY A 243 -1.97 11.57 26.96
C GLY A 243 -1.52 12.73 27.89
N CYS A 244 -0.79 12.49 28.98
CA CYS A 244 -0.50 13.55 29.99
C CYS A 244 0.59 14.57 29.59
N GLY A 245 1.11 14.51 28.36
CA GLY A 245 2.11 15.44 27.82
C GLY A 245 3.57 15.00 27.90
N LYS A 246 3.87 13.73 28.23
CA LYS A 246 5.24 13.18 28.36
C LYS A 246 6.11 13.51 27.14
N SER A 247 5.82 12.90 25.99
CA SER A 247 6.58 13.06 24.73
C SER A 247 6.36 14.43 24.06
N THR A 248 5.36 15.19 24.51
CA THR A 248 5.21 16.62 24.17
C THR A 248 6.36 17.44 24.73
N CYS A 249 6.86 17.14 25.93
CA CYS A 249 8.02 17.84 26.52
C CYS A 249 9.27 17.67 25.63
N MET A 250 9.52 16.45 25.12
CA MET A 250 10.60 16.20 24.16
C MET A 250 10.36 16.89 22.81
N SER A 251 9.11 16.91 22.33
CA SER A 251 8.74 17.58 21.07
C SER A 251 8.98 19.10 21.11
N LEU A 252 8.79 19.73 22.27
CA LEU A 252 9.10 21.14 22.49
C LEU A 252 10.61 21.39 22.65
N PHE A 253 11.32 20.55 23.40
CA PHE A 253 12.78 20.67 23.55
C PHE A 253 13.55 20.44 22.23
N LEU A 254 13.03 19.57 21.35
CA LEU A 254 13.55 19.39 19.99
C LEU A 254 13.13 20.52 19.01
N ARG A 255 12.36 21.51 19.49
CA ARG A 255 11.74 22.59 18.71
C ARG A 255 11.04 22.08 17.44
N PHE A 256 10.12 21.12 17.61
CA PHE A 256 9.16 20.76 16.55
C PHE A 256 7.88 21.59 16.62
N TYR A 257 7.62 22.20 17.78
CA TYR A 257 6.59 23.19 18.03
C TYR A 257 7.15 24.18 19.05
N GLU A 258 6.70 25.43 19.03
CA GLU A 258 6.95 26.39 20.12
C GLU A 258 5.83 26.30 21.19
N PRO A 259 6.12 26.63 22.46
CA PRO A 259 5.11 26.70 23.50
C PRO A 259 4.08 27.82 23.22
N SER A 260 2.84 27.62 23.64
CA SER A 260 1.76 28.61 23.48
C SER A 260 1.87 29.76 24.48
N SER A 261 2.46 29.50 25.65
CA SER A 261 2.98 30.48 26.60
C SER A 261 3.96 29.80 27.56
N GLY A 262 4.70 30.59 28.34
CA GLY A 262 5.86 30.11 29.09
C GLY A 262 7.10 30.02 28.19
N GLN A 263 8.20 29.50 28.74
CA GLN A 263 9.48 29.38 28.03
C GLN A 263 10.21 28.09 28.40
N ILE A 264 11.15 27.68 27.54
CA ILE A 264 12.09 26.58 27.80
C ILE A 264 13.49 27.18 27.67
N THR A 265 14.36 26.89 28.62
CA THR A 265 15.72 27.44 28.67
C THR A 265 16.79 26.36 28.83
N ILE A 266 18.00 26.68 28.40
CA ILE A 266 19.23 25.93 28.68
C ILE A 266 20.17 26.87 29.43
N ASN A 267 20.57 26.52 30.66
CA ASN A 267 21.26 27.40 31.61
C ASN A 267 20.59 28.78 31.82
N GLY A 268 19.25 28.83 31.81
CA GLY A 268 18.50 30.08 31.94
C GLY A 268 18.41 30.94 30.67
N GLN A 269 19.01 30.51 29.56
CA GLN A 269 18.85 31.17 28.25
C GLN A 269 17.75 30.49 27.41
N PRO A 270 16.78 31.24 26.84
CA PRO A 270 15.73 30.69 25.99
C PRO A 270 16.23 29.80 24.84
N ILE A 271 15.58 28.65 24.67
CA ILE A 271 15.88 27.68 23.59
C ILE A 271 15.64 28.26 22.19
N THR A 272 14.89 29.37 22.10
CA THR A 272 14.67 30.18 20.89
C THR A 272 15.96 30.76 20.31
N ASP A 273 16.93 31.09 21.17
CA ASP A 273 18.17 31.80 20.82
C ASP A 273 19.22 30.87 20.19
N TYR A 274 19.06 29.55 20.38
CA TYR A 274 19.96 28.54 19.85
C TYR A 274 19.59 28.17 18.42
N ASN A 275 20.61 28.07 17.55
CA ASN A 275 20.45 27.51 16.21
C ASN A 275 19.85 26.10 16.30
N VAL A 276 18.73 25.89 15.63
CA VAL A 276 17.92 24.66 15.72
C VAL A 276 18.69 23.41 15.31
N LYS A 277 19.53 23.50 14.27
CA LYS A 277 20.39 22.39 13.83
C LYS A 277 21.46 22.08 14.87
N HIS A 278 22.15 23.09 15.42
CA HIS A 278 23.18 22.84 16.42
C HIS A 278 22.61 22.32 17.75
N LEU A 279 21.43 22.78 18.15
CA LEU A 279 20.65 22.20 19.25
C LEU A 279 20.39 20.71 19.00
N ARG A 280 19.76 20.35 17.88
CA ARG A 280 19.41 18.98 17.52
C ARG A 280 20.65 18.09 17.29
N GLU A 281 21.79 18.64 16.85
CA GLU A 281 23.08 17.92 16.76
C GLU A 281 23.60 17.47 18.14
N ASN A 282 23.47 18.31 19.17
CA ASN A 282 23.88 18.00 20.55
C ASN A 282 22.90 17.08 21.29
N VAL A 283 21.76 16.70 20.67
CA VAL A 283 20.72 15.86 21.25
C VAL A 283 20.70 14.46 20.61
N GLY A 284 20.93 13.44 21.42
CA GLY A 284 20.65 12.05 21.08
C GLY A 284 19.19 11.73 21.40
N VAL A 285 18.49 11.05 20.48
CA VAL A 285 17.10 10.62 20.69
C VAL A 285 16.99 9.12 20.42
N VAL A 286 16.39 8.39 21.35
CA VAL A 286 15.98 6.99 21.17
C VAL A 286 14.48 6.91 21.39
N SER A 287 13.73 6.71 20.31
CA SER A 287 12.28 6.59 20.32
C SER A 287 11.81 5.18 20.70
N GLN A 288 10.51 5.07 21.02
CA GLN A 288 9.82 3.81 21.28
C GLN A 288 9.91 2.84 20.10
N GLU A 289 9.67 3.35 18.88
CA GLU A 289 9.83 2.59 17.64
C GLU A 289 11.13 2.97 16.88
N PRO A 290 12.10 2.03 16.71
CA PRO A 290 13.34 2.28 15.97
C PRO A 290 13.16 2.20 14.46
N ILE A 291 12.90 3.35 13.84
CA ILE A 291 12.95 3.53 12.39
C ILE A 291 14.38 3.29 11.87
N LEU A 292 14.53 2.38 10.90
CA LEU A 292 15.73 2.15 10.10
C LEU A 292 15.40 2.35 8.61
N PHE A 293 16.26 3.06 7.89
CA PHE A 293 16.11 3.39 6.47
C PHE A 293 16.59 2.25 5.55
N ASP A 294 16.12 2.22 4.29
CA ASP A 294 16.35 1.18 3.26
C ASP A 294 17.78 1.20 2.67
N MET A 295 18.76 1.09 3.56
CA MET A 295 20.20 1.24 3.32
C MET A 295 21.02 0.32 4.24
N THR A 296 22.35 0.38 4.21
CA THR A 296 23.20 -0.47 5.05
C THR A 296 23.06 -0.16 6.56
N ILE A 297 23.46 -1.09 7.43
CA ILE A 297 23.61 -0.83 8.87
C ILE A 297 24.66 0.27 9.12
N TYR A 298 25.74 0.28 8.33
CA TYR A 298 26.76 1.34 8.36
C TYR A 298 26.16 2.73 8.13
N GLU A 299 25.39 2.90 7.05
CA GLU A 299 24.75 4.18 6.70
C GLU A 299 23.68 4.58 7.73
N ASN A 300 22.89 3.62 8.22
CA ASN A 300 21.91 3.86 9.28
C ASN A 300 22.56 4.42 10.57
N ILE A 301 23.72 3.90 11.00
CA ILE A 301 24.42 4.46 12.17
C ILE A 301 25.05 5.80 11.80
N ARG A 302 25.70 5.91 10.63
CA ARG A 302 26.31 7.14 10.11
C ARG A 302 25.33 8.31 9.98
N PHE A 303 24.03 8.06 9.82
CA PHE A 303 22.98 9.08 9.87
C PHE A 303 22.86 9.81 11.22
N GLY A 304 23.50 9.31 12.29
CA GLY A 304 23.69 10.09 13.52
C GLY A 304 24.71 11.23 13.37
N ARG A 305 25.81 10.97 12.66
CA ARG A 305 26.88 11.95 12.39
C ARG A 305 27.54 11.63 11.05
N VAL A 306 27.19 12.40 10.02
CA VAL A 306 27.59 12.16 8.61
C VAL A 306 29.11 12.08 8.40
N ASN A 307 29.87 12.77 9.25
CA ASN A 307 31.34 12.82 9.22
C ASN A 307 32.02 11.84 10.22
N ALA A 308 31.28 10.91 10.82
CA ALA A 308 31.86 9.91 11.71
C ALA A 308 32.75 8.92 10.95
N THR A 309 33.87 8.50 11.56
CA THR A 309 34.74 7.47 10.98
C THR A 309 34.15 6.08 11.19
N ARG A 310 34.69 5.06 10.48
CA ARG A 310 34.25 3.68 10.66
C ARG A 310 34.52 3.16 12.06
N GLU A 311 35.62 3.61 12.67
CA GLU A 311 36.01 3.29 14.04
C GLU A 311 35.05 3.91 15.06
N GLU A 312 34.62 5.16 14.86
CA GLU A 312 33.60 5.81 15.70
C GLU A 312 32.24 5.10 15.60
N ILE A 313 31.84 4.71 14.38
CA ILE A 313 30.62 3.93 14.12
C ILE A 313 30.68 2.55 14.78
N GLU A 314 31.81 1.84 14.67
CA GLU A 314 32.01 0.56 15.35
C GLU A 314 32.04 0.69 16.88
N GLN A 315 32.60 1.79 17.40
CA GLN A 315 32.66 2.04 18.85
C GLN A 315 31.26 2.35 19.42
N ALA A 316 30.49 3.22 18.77
CA ALA A 316 29.09 3.47 19.14
C ALA A 316 28.25 2.18 19.07
N ALA A 317 28.50 1.32 18.09
CA ALA A 317 27.88 0.00 17.99
C ALA A 317 28.33 -0.98 19.09
N ARG A 318 29.54 -0.86 19.65
CA ARG A 318 29.97 -1.65 20.83
C ARG A 318 29.29 -1.15 22.11
N GLU A 319 29.24 0.16 22.31
CA GLU A 319 28.57 0.80 23.46
C GLU A 319 27.06 0.49 23.48
N ALA A 320 26.41 0.44 22.31
CA ALA A 320 25.02 0.04 22.16
C ALA A 320 24.77 -1.49 22.19
N ASN A 321 25.76 -2.32 22.54
CA ASN A 321 25.70 -3.80 22.48
C ASN A 321 25.33 -4.37 21.09
N ALA A 322 25.46 -3.60 20.00
CA ALA A 322 25.05 -3.98 18.65
C ALA A 322 26.13 -4.78 17.88
N HIS A 323 27.41 -4.41 18.05
CA HIS A 323 28.53 -4.92 17.25
C HIS A 323 28.58 -6.46 17.14
N ASN A 324 28.31 -7.16 18.24
CA ASN A 324 28.42 -8.61 18.31
C ASN A 324 27.39 -9.36 17.45
N PHE A 325 26.18 -8.81 17.27
CA PHE A 325 25.17 -9.41 16.38
C PHE A 325 25.37 -8.96 14.93
N ILE A 326 25.76 -7.70 14.71
CA ILE A 326 26.10 -7.18 13.37
C ILE A 326 27.21 -8.03 12.74
N MET A 327 28.23 -8.42 13.51
CA MET A 327 29.33 -9.27 13.04
C MET A 327 28.96 -10.73 12.75
N GLN A 328 27.73 -11.16 13.08
CA GLN A 328 27.18 -12.48 12.72
C GLN A 328 26.34 -12.44 11.43
N LEU A 329 25.99 -11.25 10.93
CA LEU A 329 25.30 -11.08 9.65
C LEU A 329 26.25 -11.34 8.47
N PRO A 330 25.78 -11.87 7.33
CA PRO A 330 26.65 -12.25 6.20
C PRO A 330 27.55 -11.12 5.70
N ASP A 331 26.97 -9.93 5.49
CA ASP A 331 27.65 -8.74 4.97
C ASP A 331 28.07 -7.75 6.09
N LYS A 332 27.89 -8.16 7.36
CA LYS A 332 28.22 -7.40 8.56
C LYS A 332 27.58 -6.00 8.55
N TYR A 333 28.38 -4.93 8.65
CA TYR A 333 27.91 -3.55 8.58
C TYR A 333 27.36 -3.14 7.19
N GLU A 334 27.78 -3.83 6.12
CA GLU A 334 27.27 -3.58 4.76
C GLU A 334 25.93 -4.29 4.50
N THR A 335 25.39 -5.03 5.49
CA THR A 335 24.08 -5.69 5.38
C THR A 335 22.99 -4.62 5.18
N PRO A 336 22.17 -4.70 4.12
CA PRO A 336 21.04 -3.80 3.94
C PRO A 336 19.93 -4.11 4.97
N VAL A 337 19.36 -3.07 5.57
CA VAL A 337 18.23 -3.09 6.50
C VAL A 337 17.11 -2.15 6.00
N GLY A 338 16.04 -1.95 6.76
CA GLY A 338 14.83 -1.25 6.29
C GLY A 338 13.80 -2.20 5.67
N GLU A 339 12.76 -1.67 5.01
CA GLU A 339 11.65 -2.48 4.46
C GLU A 339 12.12 -3.57 3.50
N ARG A 340 13.10 -3.27 2.64
CA ARG A 340 13.68 -4.19 1.65
C ARG A 340 15.01 -4.77 2.12
N GLY A 341 15.38 -4.60 3.37
CA GLY A 341 16.61 -5.17 3.94
C GLY A 341 16.44 -6.58 4.50
N VAL A 342 17.38 -6.95 5.38
CA VAL A 342 17.22 -8.01 6.36
C VAL A 342 16.31 -7.48 7.48
N GLN A 343 15.23 -8.20 7.76
CA GLN A 343 14.36 -7.88 8.89
C GLN A 343 15.02 -8.31 10.19
N LEU A 344 15.36 -7.31 11.01
CA LEU A 344 15.93 -7.45 12.35
C LEU A 344 14.83 -7.46 13.42
N SER A 345 15.11 -8.08 14.57
CA SER A 345 14.23 -8.02 15.75
C SER A 345 14.12 -6.61 16.33
N GLY A 346 13.07 -6.33 17.11
CA GLY A 346 12.89 -5.03 17.79
C GLY A 346 14.12 -4.63 18.62
N GLY A 347 14.69 -5.57 19.39
CA GLY A 347 15.90 -5.35 20.18
C GLY A 347 17.13 -5.01 19.34
N GLU A 348 17.31 -5.65 18.18
CA GLU A 348 18.41 -5.35 17.25
C GLU A 348 18.23 -3.97 16.59
N LYS A 349 17.01 -3.64 16.15
CA LYS A 349 16.68 -2.31 15.63
C LYS A 349 16.95 -1.23 16.69
N GLN A 350 16.55 -1.46 17.94
CA GLN A 350 16.74 -0.52 19.05
C GLN A 350 18.22 -0.32 19.42
N ARG A 351 19.03 -1.39 19.38
CA ARG A 351 20.50 -1.27 19.54
C ARG A 351 21.15 -0.49 18.40
N ILE A 352 20.67 -0.59 17.16
CA ILE A 352 21.15 0.25 16.05
C ILE A 352 20.69 1.70 16.21
N ALA A 353 19.46 1.95 16.65
CA ALA A 353 18.97 3.30 16.94
C ALA A 353 19.76 3.97 18.09
N LEU A 354 20.12 3.22 19.14
CA LEU A 354 21.01 3.68 20.21
C LEU A 354 22.43 3.96 19.69
N ALA A 355 23.01 3.12 18.83
CA ALA A 355 24.29 3.40 18.20
C ALA A 355 24.26 4.69 17.35
N ARG A 356 23.16 4.91 16.61
CA ARG A 356 22.89 6.14 15.85
C ARG A 356 22.75 7.37 16.76
N ALA A 357 22.19 7.23 17.96
CA ALA A 357 22.14 8.30 18.96
C ALA A 357 23.51 8.56 19.60
N LEU A 358 24.29 7.51 19.90
CA LEU A 358 25.60 7.62 20.55
C LEU A 358 26.69 8.20 19.64
N VAL A 359 26.68 7.91 18.33
CA VAL A 359 27.70 8.41 17.40
C VAL A 359 27.65 9.94 17.20
N LYS A 360 26.56 10.61 17.60
CA LYS A 360 26.51 12.09 17.74
C LYS A 360 27.48 12.62 18.80
N GLN A 361 27.87 11.79 19.77
CA GLN A 361 28.52 12.20 21.03
C GLN A 361 27.70 13.26 21.80
N PRO A 362 26.38 13.03 22.03
CA PRO A 362 25.47 14.08 22.47
C PRO A 362 25.68 14.48 23.94
N THR A 363 25.41 15.75 24.25
CA THR A 363 25.37 16.30 25.62
C THR A 363 24.03 15.98 26.31
N PHE A 364 22.95 16.00 25.52
CA PHE A 364 21.59 15.74 25.97
C PHE A 364 21.09 14.41 25.40
N LEU A 365 20.51 13.55 26.24
CA LEU A 365 19.96 12.26 25.82
C LEU A 365 18.46 12.20 26.13
N LEU A 366 17.64 11.93 25.12
CA LEU A 366 16.20 11.79 25.21
C LEU A 366 15.81 10.32 24.95
N LEU A 367 15.22 9.66 25.95
CA LEU A 367 14.76 8.27 25.86
C LEU A 367 13.24 8.25 25.96
N ASP A 368 12.54 8.11 24.84
CA ASP A 368 11.07 8.10 24.75
C ASP A 368 10.61 6.64 24.74
N GLU A 369 10.37 6.07 25.91
CA GLU A 369 9.95 4.67 26.14
C GLU A 369 10.81 3.59 25.45
N ALA A 370 12.13 3.83 25.41
CA ALA A 370 13.10 3.05 24.63
C ALA A 370 13.22 1.54 24.94
N THR A 371 12.42 0.99 25.85
CA THR A 371 12.36 -0.42 26.24
C THR A 371 10.95 -1.02 26.23
N SER A 372 9.87 -0.26 26.01
CA SER A 372 8.50 -0.77 26.24
C SER A 372 8.13 -1.91 25.28
N ALA A 373 8.44 -1.78 23.99
CA ALA A 373 8.14 -2.73 22.92
C ALA A 373 9.18 -3.87 22.72
N LEU A 374 9.93 -4.25 23.76
CA LEU A 374 10.99 -5.27 23.68
C LEU A 374 10.65 -6.58 24.42
N ASP A 375 11.18 -7.69 23.91
CA ASP A 375 11.24 -8.95 24.64
C ASP A 375 12.20 -8.84 25.83
N ASN A 376 11.94 -9.56 26.92
CA ASN A 376 12.65 -9.41 28.20
C ASN A 376 14.17 -9.73 28.12
N VAL A 377 14.64 -10.47 27.09
CA VAL A 377 16.07 -10.74 26.88
C VAL A 377 16.73 -9.57 26.14
N SER A 378 16.11 -9.08 25.06
CA SER A 378 16.56 -7.88 24.36
C SER A 378 16.49 -6.63 25.23
N GLU A 379 15.42 -6.48 26.01
CA GLU A 379 15.20 -5.40 26.97
C GLU A 379 16.40 -5.26 27.89
N LYS A 380 16.81 -6.34 28.56
CA LYS A 380 17.95 -6.29 29.48
C LYS A 380 19.24 -5.86 28.77
N ILE A 381 19.51 -6.38 27.58
CA ILE A 381 20.71 -6.04 26.79
C ILE A 381 20.66 -4.58 26.31
N VAL A 382 19.48 -4.03 26.07
CA VAL A 382 19.25 -2.62 25.73
C VAL A 382 19.36 -1.73 26.96
N GLN A 383 18.75 -2.08 28.10
CA GLN A 383 18.83 -1.33 29.36
C GLN A 383 20.27 -1.23 29.85
N GLU A 384 21.05 -2.33 29.82
CA GLU A 384 22.49 -2.32 30.12
C GLU A 384 23.30 -1.41 29.18
N ALA A 385 22.82 -1.13 27.97
CA ALA A 385 23.43 -0.16 27.06
C ALA A 385 22.94 1.28 27.32
N LEU A 386 21.65 1.47 27.65
CA LEU A 386 21.06 2.75 28.02
C LEU A 386 21.66 3.29 29.32
N ASP A 387 21.80 2.48 30.37
CA ASP A 387 22.40 2.89 31.65
C ASP A 387 23.83 3.43 31.45
N ARG A 388 24.60 2.80 30.55
CA ARG A 388 25.94 3.27 30.16
C ARG A 388 25.89 4.54 29.30
N ALA A 389 24.85 4.72 28.48
CA ALA A 389 24.65 5.92 27.66
C ALA A 389 24.25 7.15 28.50
N CYS A 390 23.44 6.97 29.55
CA CYS A 390 23.01 8.04 30.46
C CYS A 390 24.17 8.64 31.27
N ASN A 391 25.19 7.84 31.61
CA ASN A 391 26.32 8.27 32.44
C ASN A 391 27.04 9.49 31.86
N GLY A 392 27.05 10.59 32.62
CA GLY A 392 27.72 11.85 32.25
C GLY A 392 26.94 12.74 31.27
N ARG A 393 25.67 12.41 30.95
CA ARG A 393 24.81 13.18 30.04
C ARG A 393 23.56 13.67 30.75
N THR A 394 23.15 14.91 30.48
CA THR A 394 21.84 15.41 30.95
C THR A 394 20.76 14.62 30.22
N THR A 395 20.07 13.74 30.95
CA THR A 395 19.19 12.73 30.33
C THR A 395 17.74 12.94 30.78
N ILE A 396 16.82 13.05 29.82
CA ILE A 396 15.38 13.01 30.08
C ILE A 396 14.84 11.65 29.62
N VAL A 397 14.22 10.93 30.54
CA VAL A 397 13.66 9.60 30.30
C VAL A 397 12.15 9.65 30.47
N ILE A 398 11.41 9.24 29.44
CA ILE A 398 10.01 8.84 29.55
C ILE A 398 10.03 7.32 29.60
N ALA A 399 9.46 6.73 30.65
CA ALA A 399 9.51 5.29 30.85
C ALA A 399 8.16 4.75 31.31
N HIS A 400 7.71 3.70 30.63
CA HIS A 400 6.57 2.87 31.02
C HIS A 400 6.92 1.75 32.01
N ARG A 401 8.21 1.61 32.37
CA ARG A 401 8.74 0.52 33.20
C ARG A 401 9.52 1.04 34.41
N LEU A 402 9.10 0.57 35.59
CA LEU A 402 9.64 0.90 36.92
C LEU A 402 11.17 0.81 37.04
N THR A 403 11.77 -0.21 36.44
CA THR A 403 13.22 -0.49 36.48
C THR A 403 14.06 0.66 35.91
N THR A 404 13.61 1.26 34.80
CA THR A 404 14.27 2.42 34.17
C THR A 404 14.10 3.70 35.00
N ILE A 405 13.04 3.79 35.83
CA ILE A 405 12.71 4.97 36.65
C ILE A 405 13.44 4.94 38.01
N GLN A 406 13.63 3.76 38.61
CA GLN A 406 14.20 3.61 39.96
C GLN A 406 15.59 4.24 40.12
N ASN A 407 16.40 4.24 39.05
CA ASN A 407 17.76 4.81 39.04
C ASN A 407 17.79 6.31 38.67
N ALA A 408 16.63 6.95 38.46
CA ALA A 408 16.57 8.37 38.15
C ALA A 408 16.93 9.24 39.37
N HIS A 409 17.72 10.29 39.13
CA HIS A 409 18.16 11.22 40.18
C HIS A 409 17.02 12.13 40.64
N GLN A 410 16.10 12.44 39.73
CA GLN A 410 14.89 13.22 39.95
C GLN A 410 13.77 12.62 39.11
N ILE A 411 12.58 12.48 39.70
CA ILE A 411 11.36 12.01 39.04
C ILE A 411 10.34 13.14 39.10
N TYR A 412 9.65 13.38 37.99
CA TYR A 412 8.50 14.28 37.88
C TYR A 412 7.27 13.48 37.50
N VAL A 413 6.19 13.61 38.28
CA VAL A 413 4.87 13.04 37.95
C VAL A 413 4.02 14.11 37.29
N LEU A 414 3.52 13.81 36.10
CA LEU A 414 2.61 14.64 35.33
C LEU A 414 1.17 14.10 35.44
N ASP A 415 0.20 15.00 35.63
CA ASP A 415 -1.23 14.73 35.45
C ASP A 415 -1.87 15.92 34.72
N LYS A 416 -2.68 15.65 33.71
CA LYS A 416 -3.44 16.66 32.91
C LYS A 416 -2.61 17.87 32.43
N GLY A 417 -1.31 17.65 32.18
CA GLY A 417 -0.41 18.66 31.64
C GLY A 417 0.38 19.49 32.65
N SER A 418 0.28 19.22 33.95
CA SER A 418 1.08 19.89 34.98
C SER A 418 1.84 18.89 35.86
N VAL A 419 2.97 19.33 36.42
CA VAL A 419 3.67 18.57 37.47
C VAL A 419 2.79 18.56 38.72
N VAL A 420 2.62 17.39 39.33
CA VAL A 420 1.87 17.19 40.57
C VAL A 420 2.71 16.66 41.72
N GLU A 421 3.76 15.90 41.44
CA GLU A 421 4.72 15.39 42.44
C GLU A 421 6.14 15.41 41.87
N GLN A 422 7.15 15.61 42.72
CA GLN A 422 8.55 15.59 42.33
C GLN A 422 9.46 15.06 43.45
N GLY A 423 10.51 14.31 43.11
CA GLY A 423 11.49 13.79 44.09
C GLY A 423 12.23 12.54 43.62
N THR A 424 12.93 11.86 44.53
CA THR A 424 13.55 10.54 44.28
C THR A 424 12.52 9.42 44.41
N HIS A 425 12.84 8.21 43.91
CA HIS A 425 11.96 7.03 44.03
C HIS A 425 11.54 6.76 45.49
N GLU A 426 12.49 6.78 46.42
CA GLU A 426 12.24 6.56 47.85
C GLU A 426 11.35 7.65 48.47
N ALA A 427 11.63 8.93 48.17
CA ALA A 427 10.88 10.06 48.71
C ALA A 427 9.42 10.05 48.21
N LEU A 428 9.20 9.75 46.93
CA LEU A 428 7.86 9.66 46.35
C LEU A 428 7.11 8.39 46.80
N MET A 429 7.80 7.28 47.05
CA MET A 429 7.20 6.08 47.63
C MET A 429 6.79 6.25 49.09
N ALA A 430 7.43 7.15 49.83
CA ALA A 430 7.06 7.50 51.21
C ALA A 430 5.79 8.37 51.31
N ILE A 431 5.30 8.95 50.21
CA ILE A 431 4.05 9.72 50.19
C ILE A 431 2.87 8.74 50.20
N GLU A 432 2.27 8.53 51.37
CA GLU A 432 1.11 7.66 51.54
C GLU A 432 -0.10 8.16 50.74
N GLY A 433 -0.52 7.39 49.73
CA GLY A 433 -1.58 7.78 48.80
C GLY A 433 -1.15 8.73 47.67
N GLY A 434 0.15 9.05 47.55
CA GLY A 434 0.68 9.87 46.45
C GLY A 434 0.47 9.20 45.09
N LYS A 435 0.32 10.01 44.03
CA LYS A 435 0.13 9.55 42.65
C LYS A 435 1.31 8.71 42.16
N TYR A 436 2.54 9.02 42.53
CA TYR A 436 3.69 8.15 42.24
C TYR A 436 3.53 6.79 42.92
N GLN A 437 3.26 6.78 44.23
CA GLN A 437 3.07 5.54 44.99
C GLN A 437 1.91 4.70 44.43
N LEU A 438 0.83 5.36 43.98
CA LEU A 438 -0.29 4.73 43.28
C LEU A 438 0.14 4.20 41.91
N MET A 439 0.85 4.97 41.09
CA MET A 439 1.37 4.51 39.78
C MET A 439 2.40 3.38 39.91
N VAL A 440 3.19 3.31 40.99
CA VAL A 440 4.13 2.21 41.25
C VAL A 440 3.40 0.97 41.74
N LYS A 441 2.45 1.11 42.68
CA LYS A 441 1.56 0.01 43.09
C LYS A 441 0.72 -0.49 41.92
N ARG A 442 0.32 0.41 41.03
CA ARG A 442 -0.43 0.07 39.83
C ARG A 442 0.47 -0.57 38.77
N GLN A 443 1.69 -0.09 38.47
CA GLN A 443 2.68 -0.82 37.65
C GLN A 443 3.07 -2.21 38.19
N GLN A 444 3.01 -2.43 39.50
CA GLN A 444 3.17 -3.77 40.11
C GLN A 444 1.94 -4.67 39.91
N MET A 445 0.78 -4.09 39.61
CA MET A 445 -0.44 -4.76 39.11
C MET A 445 -0.58 -4.67 37.57
N GLU A 446 0.17 -3.79 36.89
CA GLU A 446 0.11 -3.43 35.46
C GLU A 446 1.38 -3.93 34.73
N LYS A 447 1.81 -5.16 35.01
CA LYS A 447 2.36 -6.05 33.95
C LYS A 447 1.24 -6.54 32.99
N ILE A 448 0.25 -5.65 32.82
CA ILE A 448 -1.15 -5.86 32.48
C ILE A 448 -1.59 -4.50 31.89
N TYR A 449 -1.16 -4.23 30.64
CA TYR A 449 -1.50 -3.07 29.79
C TYR A 449 -1.01 -1.65 30.17
N ASP A 450 -0.46 -0.95 29.18
CA ASP A 450 -1.17 0.06 28.36
C ASP A 450 -0.79 -0.26 26.86
N ASP A 451 -1.11 0.44 25.77
CA ASP A 451 -1.46 1.85 25.51
C ASP A 451 -2.38 1.99 24.25
N GLN A 452 -2.80 3.20 23.86
CA GLN A 452 -3.81 3.47 22.80
C GLN A 452 -3.43 4.57 21.75
N ASP A 453 -4.17 4.59 20.63
CA ASP A 453 -4.49 5.70 19.68
C ASP A 453 -3.41 6.64 19.06
N ASP A 454 -3.52 6.97 17.74
CA ASP A 454 -4.09 8.26 17.29
C ASP A 454 -4.30 8.48 15.74
N MET A 455 -5.00 9.57 15.38
CA MET A 455 -5.59 10.02 14.09
C MET A 455 -4.62 10.79 13.12
N MET A 456 -4.87 11.20 11.85
CA MET A 456 -5.99 11.32 10.85
C MET A 456 -5.39 11.66 9.43
N SER A 457 -6.00 11.95 8.24
CA SER A 457 -7.37 12.07 7.63
C SER A 457 -7.30 12.16 6.06
N ILE A 458 -8.03 13.11 5.40
CA ILE A 458 -8.00 13.57 3.97
C ILE A 458 -8.82 12.74 2.91
N GLN A 459 -9.01 13.26 1.69
CA GLN A 459 -10.20 13.08 0.82
C GLN A 459 -9.95 12.76 -0.69
N LYS A 460 -10.98 12.14 -1.30
CA LYS A 460 -11.45 12.15 -2.71
C LYS A 460 -10.53 12.65 -3.84
N ALA A 461 -10.31 11.78 -4.83
CA ALA A 461 -10.17 12.20 -6.23
C ALA A 461 -11.56 12.28 -6.91
N THR A 462 -11.76 13.26 -7.80
CA THR A 462 -12.93 13.36 -8.68
C THR A 462 -12.69 12.68 -10.02
N GLU A 463 -13.74 12.16 -10.64
CA GLU A 463 -13.72 11.61 -12.00
C GLU A 463 -13.81 12.74 -13.04
N GLU A 464 -12.93 12.75 -14.04
CA GLU A 464 -13.07 13.54 -15.27
C GLU A 464 -12.65 12.69 -16.49
N ASP A 465 -13.13 13.10 -17.67
CA ASP A 465 -12.87 12.52 -19.01
C ASP A 465 -13.30 11.05 -19.28
N GLU A 466 -14.62 10.83 -19.37
CA GLU A 466 -15.17 9.82 -20.29
C GLU A 466 -14.91 10.23 -21.76
N ASN A 467 -13.71 9.91 -22.26
CA ASN A 467 -13.35 10.04 -23.66
C ASN A 467 -12.84 8.70 -24.23
N SER A 468 -13.35 8.32 -25.41
CA SER A 468 -13.14 7.03 -26.11
C SER A 468 -13.83 5.80 -25.47
N ILE A 469 -15.12 5.62 -25.81
CA ILE A 469 -16.03 4.54 -25.40
C ILE A 469 -15.49 3.09 -25.58
N PRO A 470 -14.67 2.75 -26.59
CA PRO A 470 -14.04 1.41 -26.68
C PRO A 470 -12.94 1.21 -25.63
N GLY A 471 -12.23 2.29 -25.29
CA GLY A 471 -11.04 2.27 -24.45
C GLY A 471 -11.35 2.06 -22.97
N SER A 472 -12.26 2.85 -22.39
CA SER A 472 -12.63 2.75 -20.97
C SER A 472 -13.14 1.35 -20.59
N LYS A 473 -13.94 0.72 -21.47
CA LYS A 473 -14.41 -0.66 -21.32
C LYS A 473 -13.29 -1.70 -21.39
N LEU A 474 -12.23 -1.44 -22.18
CA LEU A 474 -11.05 -2.30 -22.20
C LEU A 474 -10.26 -2.15 -20.90
N THR A 475 -10.04 -0.92 -20.42
CA THR A 475 -9.38 -0.64 -19.13
C THR A 475 -10.12 -1.29 -17.96
N GLN A 476 -11.45 -1.20 -17.92
CA GLN A 476 -12.29 -1.87 -16.93
C GLN A 476 -12.08 -3.39 -16.98
N ARG A 477 -12.16 -4.01 -18.16
CA ARG A 477 -11.95 -5.46 -18.34
C ARG A 477 -10.53 -5.89 -17.96
N ILE A 478 -9.51 -5.11 -18.31
CA ILE A 478 -8.11 -5.36 -17.93
C ILE A 478 -7.98 -5.30 -16.40
N ARG A 479 -8.49 -4.26 -15.74
CA ARG A 479 -8.46 -4.13 -14.26
C ARG A 479 -9.20 -5.28 -13.58
N SER A 480 -10.44 -5.59 -13.98
CA SER A 480 -11.21 -6.69 -13.39
C SER A 480 -10.56 -8.05 -13.61
N LYS A 481 -10.05 -8.34 -14.82
CA LYS A 481 -9.33 -9.59 -15.10
C LYS A 481 -8.01 -9.66 -14.33
N ALA A 482 -7.25 -8.56 -14.26
CA ALA A 482 -5.98 -8.52 -13.56
C ALA A 482 -6.17 -8.70 -12.05
N PHE A 483 -7.17 -8.04 -11.45
CA PHE A 483 -7.52 -8.23 -10.05
C PHE A 483 -7.96 -9.67 -9.76
N ALA A 484 -8.79 -10.27 -10.62
CA ALA A 484 -9.15 -11.69 -10.50
C ALA A 484 -7.93 -12.63 -10.65
N CYS A 485 -7.02 -12.34 -11.60
CA CYS A 485 -5.77 -13.08 -11.74
C CYS A 485 -4.84 -12.89 -10.53
N LEU A 486 -4.78 -11.71 -9.91
CA LEU A 486 -4.00 -11.44 -8.70
C LEU A 486 -4.56 -12.21 -7.49
N LEU A 487 -5.88 -12.15 -7.26
CA LEU A 487 -6.54 -12.90 -6.18
C LEU A 487 -6.36 -14.42 -6.32
N ARG A 488 -6.03 -14.93 -7.52
CA ARG A 488 -5.75 -16.34 -7.80
C ARG A 488 -4.33 -16.79 -7.44
N GLN A 489 -3.38 -15.86 -7.19
CA GLN A 489 -1.98 -16.22 -6.97
C GLN A 489 -1.71 -16.74 -5.55
N GLU A 490 -0.75 -17.65 -5.41
CA GLU A 490 -0.29 -18.13 -4.10
C GLU A 490 0.44 -17.04 -3.29
N VAL A 491 0.53 -17.19 -1.97
CA VAL A 491 1.16 -16.17 -1.08
C VAL A 491 2.62 -15.89 -1.48
N ALA A 492 3.36 -16.92 -1.93
CA ALA A 492 4.71 -16.80 -2.48
C ALA A 492 4.86 -15.96 -3.77
N TYR A 493 3.76 -15.46 -4.35
CA TYR A 493 3.77 -14.40 -5.37
C TYR A 493 3.91 -13.01 -4.74
N PHE A 494 3.28 -12.77 -3.58
CA PHE A 494 3.21 -11.49 -2.87
C PHE A 494 4.42 -11.24 -1.95
N ASP A 495 5.08 -12.29 -1.45
CA ASP A 495 6.36 -12.18 -0.72
C ASP A 495 7.49 -11.54 -1.56
N ARG A 496 7.30 -11.45 -2.88
CA ARG A 496 8.30 -10.96 -3.83
C ARG A 496 8.35 -9.44 -3.84
N ARG A 497 9.57 -8.90 -3.80
CA ARG A 497 9.85 -7.45 -3.74
C ARG A 497 9.22 -6.67 -4.91
N GLU A 498 9.12 -7.33 -6.07
CA GLU A 498 8.53 -6.80 -7.30
C GLU A 498 6.99 -6.71 -7.24
N ASN A 499 6.36 -7.33 -6.25
CA ASN A 499 4.90 -7.50 -6.13
C ASN A 499 4.36 -6.97 -4.79
N SER A 500 5.03 -5.98 -4.20
CA SER A 500 4.48 -5.27 -3.04
C SER A 500 3.12 -4.64 -3.36
N SER A 501 2.29 -4.44 -2.33
CA SER A 501 0.94 -3.85 -2.46
C SER A 501 0.95 -2.53 -3.25
N GLY A 502 1.89 -1.63 -2.94
CA GLY A 502 2.10 -0.39 -3.69
C GLY A 502 2.41 -0.61 -5.17
N ALA A 503 3.32 -1.52 -5.51
CA ALA A 503 3.69 -1.82 -6.89
C ALA A 503 2.51 -2.42 -7.69
N ILE A 504 1.73 -3.30 -7.07
CA ILE A 504 0.51 -3.87 -7.68
C ILE A 504 -0.54 -2.78 -7.91
N CYS A 505 -0.76 -1.88 -6.94
CA CYS A 505 -1.68 -0.76 -7.08
C CYS A 505 -1.24 0.22 -8.19
N THR A 506 0.06 0.51 -8.33
CA THR A 506 0.58 1.31 -9.44
C THR A 506 0.29 0.66 -10.79
N ARG A 507 0.57 -0.64 -10.97
CA ARG A 507 0.25 -1.38 -12.21
C ARG A 507 -1.25 -1.33 -12.53
N LEU A 508 -2.09 -1.68 -11.56
CA LEU A 508 -3.54 -1.75 -11.74
C LEU A 508 -4.16 -0.38 -12.09
N SER A 509 -3.58 0.71 -11.58
CA SER A 509 -4.01 2.08 -11.88
C SER A 509 -3.39 2.63 -13.17
N SER A 510 -2.07 2.90 -13.16
CA SER A 510 -1.34 3.59 -14.24
C SER A 510 -1.28 2.76 -15.52
N ASP A 511 -0.80 1.52 -15.41
CA ASP A 511 -0.38 0.76 -16.57
C ASP A 511 -1.60 0.25 -17.36
N ALA A 512 -2.71 -0.01 -16.66
CA ALA A 512 -4.00 -0.29 -17.29
C ALA A 512 -4.51 0.91 -18.13
N SER A 513 -4.36 2.15 -17.62
CA SER A 513 -4.69 3.36 -18.38
C SER A 513 -3.75 3.57 -19.58
N ALA A 514 -2.47 3.23 -19.45
CA ALA A 514 -1.48 3.39 -20.51
C ALA A 514 -1.79 2.54 -21.77
N ILE A 515 -2.55 1.44 -21.61
CA ILE A 515 -3.02 0.58 -22.71
C ILE A 515 -4.19 1.25 -23.46
N GLN A 516 -5.09 1.95 -22.74
CA GLN A 516 -6.27 2.63 -23.30
C GLN A 516 -5.91 3.56 -24.48
N GLU A 517 -4.82 4.31 -24.33
CA GLU A 517 -4.37 5.29 -25.34
C GLU A 517 -4.02 4.65 -26.69
N MET A 518 -3.62 3.37 -26.71
CA MET A 518 -3.20 2.70 -27.94
C MET A 518 -4.40 2.20 -28.77
N THR A 519 -5.43 1.66 -28.11
CA THR A 519 -6.48 0.89 -28.79
C THR A 519 -7.62 1.75 -29.35
N GLY A 520 -7.96 2.86 -28.70
CA GLY A 520 -9.11 3.69 -29.06
C GLY A 520 -8.84 4.61 -30.26
N THR A 521 -8.32 5.81 -30.00
CA THR A 521 -8.19 6.88 -31.00
C THR A 521 -6.99 6.69 -31.93
N ARG A 522 -5.83 6.27 -31.39
CA ARG A 522 -4.58 6.14 -32.16
C ARG A 522 -4.69 5.11 -33.29
N LEU A 523 -5.33 3.96 -33.03
CA LEU A 523 -5.51 2.90 -34.03
C LEU A 523 -6.38 3.37 -35.21
N GLY A 524 -7.46 4.11 -34.94
CA GLY A 524 -8.29 4.74 -35.97
C GLY A 524 -7.52 5.71 -36.87
N VAL A 525 -6.71 6.59 -36.26
CA VAL A 525 -5.84 7.54 -36.99
C VAL A 525 -4.77 6.81 -37.82
N ILE A 526 -4.19 5.72 -37.31
CA ILE A 526 -3.23 4.90 -38.07
C ILE A 526 -3.90 4.29 -39.31
N LEU A 527 -5.12 3.73 -39.19
CA LEU A 527 -5.86 3.19 -40.33
C LEU A 527 -6.27 4.27 -41.33
N GLU A 528 -6.67 5.46 -40.87
CA GLU A 528 -6.96 6.60 -41.74
C GLU A 528 -5.73 7.02 -42.54
N VAL A 529 -4.57 7.19 -41.88
CA VAL A 529 -3.30 7.56 -42.53
C VAL A 529 -2.86 6.50 -43.52
N LEU A 530 -2.88 5.21 -43.16
CA LEU A 530 -2.52 4.11 -44.07
C LEU A 530 -3.43 4.06 -45.30
N SER A 531 -4.75 4.19 -45.11
CA SER A 531 -5.73 4.27 -46.20
C SER A 531 -5.47 5.48 -47.11
N LEU A 532 -5.25 6.67 -46.52
CA LEU A 532 -5.01 7.90 -47.27
C LEU A 532 -3.70 7.86 -48.06
N SER A 533 -2.63 7.32 -47.48
CA SER A 533 -1.36 7.08 -48.16
C SER A 533 -1.50 6.07 -49.29
N PHE A 534 -2.19 4.94 -49.08
CA PHE A 534 -2.39 3.92 -50.10
C PHE A 534 -3.16 4.45 -51.32
N PHE A 535 -4.34 5.04 -51.11
CA PHE A 535 -5.12 5.64 -52.21
C PHE A 535 -4.43 6.87 -52.81
N GLY A 536 -3.68 7.64 -52.02
CA GLY A 536 -2.88 8.77 -52.51
C GLY A 536 -1.76 8.35 -53.46
N ILE A 537 -1.01 7.29 -53.13
CA ILE A 537 0.06 6.73 -53.98
C ILE A 537 -0.54 6.14 -55.26
N LEU A 538 -1.61 5.35 -55.17
CA LEU A 538 -2.30 4.80 -56.35
C LEU A 538 -2.78 5.89 -57.30
N PHE A 539 -3.42 6.94 -56.77
CA PHE A 539 -3.90 8.07 -57.56
C PHE A 539 -2.75 8.91 -58.16
N GLY A 540 -1.65 9.07 -57.42
CA GLY A 540 -0.41 9.69 -57.91
C GLY A 540 0.17 8.92 -59.10
N CYS A 541 0.35 7.60 -58.96
CA CYS A 541 0.87 6.73 -60.01
C CYS A 541 0.00 6.73 -61.28
N PHE A 542 -1.32 6.83 -61.14
CA PHE A 542 -2.25 6.96 -62.27
C PHE A 542 -2.08 8.26 -63.06
N ILE A 543 -1.67 9.36 -62.42
CA ILE A 543 -1.40 10.65 -63.09
C ILE A 543 0.04 10.71 -63.61
N SER A 544 1.02 10.37 -62.78
CA SER A 544 2.44 10.30 -63.13
C SER A 544 3.20 9.44 -62.12
N TRP A 545 3.52 8.21 -62.52
CA TRP A 545 4.35 7.30 -61.73
C TRP A 545 5.75 7.87 -61.46
N GLN A 546 6.33 8.59 -62.43
CA GLN A 546 7.66 9.21 -62.34
C GLN A 546 7.74 10.25 -61.21
N LEU A 547 6.81 11.21 -61.18
CA LEU A 547 6.75 12.22 -60.11
C LEU A 547 6.42 11.60 -58.75
N THR A 548 5.55 10.58 -58.74
CA THR A 548 5.14 9.89 -57.51
C THR A 548 6.30 9.14 -56.86
N LEU A 549 7.18 8.49 -57.63
CA LEU A 549 8.39 7.84 -57.09
C LEU A 549 9.37 8.82 -56.44
N ILE A 550 9.57 10.01 -57.03
CA ILE A 550 10.46 11.04 -56.49
C ILE A 550 9.93 11.59 -55.15
N ILE A 551 8.62 11.82 -55.08
CA ILE A 551 7.94 12.24 -53.84
C ILE A 551 7.99 11.13 -52.79
N PHE A 552 7.76 9.87 -53.17
CA PHE A 552 7.81 8.74 -52.25
C PHE A 552 9.22 8.49 -51.68
N GLY A 553 10.27 8.56 -52.52
CA GLY A 553 11.66 8.40 -52.07
C GLY A 553 12.12 9.49 -51.10
N SER A 554 11.71 10.74 -51.33
CA SER A 554 12.01 11.86 -50.41
C SER A 554 11.22 11.77 -49.09
N LEU A 555 9.96 11.32 -49.12
CA LEU A 555 9.19 11.01 -47.91
C LEU A 555 9.79 9.85 -47.12
N PHE A 556 10.28 8.79 -47.79
CA PHE A 556 10.90 7.64 -47.14
C PHE A 556 12.15 8.03 -46.34
N ILE A 557 13.00 8.92 -46.88
CA ILE A 557 14.18 9.45 -46.16
C ILE A 557 13.75 10.24 -44.91
N LEU A 558 12.70 11.08 -45.01
CA LEU A 558 12.16 11.81 -43.85
C LEU A 558 11.60 10.84 -42.78
N CYS A 559 10.93 9.77 -43.19
CA CYS A 559 10.45 8.74 -42.27
C CYS A 559 11.60 7.98 -41.58
N LEU A 560 12.70 7.69 -42.27
CA LEU A 560 13.89 7.06 -41.66
C LEU A 560 14.54 7.95 -40.60
N VAL A 561 14.67 9.25 -40.86
CA VAL A 561 15.20 10.22 -39.88
C VAL A 561 14.29 10.29 -38.65
N ALA A 562 12.97 10.42 -38.86
CA ALA A 562 12.00 10.43 -37.76
C ALA A 562 11.99 9.12 -36.96
N TYR A 563 12.15 7.97 -37.61
CA TYR A 563 12.26 6.66 -36.95
C TYR A 563 13.54 6.56 -36.10
N GLY A 564 14.67 7.06 -36.61
CA GLY A 564 15.92 7.15 -35.85
C GLY A 564 15.78 8.00 -34.59
N GLU A 565 15.15 9.18 -34.68
CA GLU A 565 14.82 10.00 -33.52
C GLU A 565 13.92 9.27 -32.51
N VAL A 566 12.89 8.56 -32.96
CA VAL A 566 12.01 7.78 -32.06
C VAL A 566 12.78 6.67 -31.36
N CYS A 567 13.62 5.91 -32.07
CA CYS A 567 14.42 4.84 -31.46
C CYS A 567 15.39 5.36 -30.39
N LEU A 568 16.07 6.49 -30.65
CA LEU A 568 16.93 7.16 -29.67
C LEU A 568 16.16 7.65 -28.44
N ARG A 569 14.91 8.10 -28.61
CA ARG A 569 14.01 8.43 -27.50
C ARG A 569 13.65 7.17 -26.70
N LEU A 570 13.20 6.09 -27.34
CA LEU A 570 12.79 4.83 -26.68
C LEU A 570 13.87 4.28 -25.74
N TRP A 571 15.09 4.08 -26.25
CA TRP A 571 16.22 3.53 -25.49
C TRP A 571 16.52 4.33 -24.22
N ARG A 572 16.42 5.67 -24.32
CA ARG A 572 16.69 6.62 -23.24
C ARG A 572 15.66 6.55 -22.08
N ASN A 573 14.48 5.98 -22.31
CA ASN A 573 13.37 5.99 -21.35
C ASN A 573 13.34 4.80 -20.40
N GLN A 574 13.77 3.61 -20.86
CA GLN A 574 13.82 2.43 -19.99
C GLN A 574 14.78 2.61 -18.80
N GLN A 575 15.76 3.52 -18.93
CA GLN A 575 16.62 3.98 -17.82
C GLN A 575 15.93 5.02 -16.93
N PHE A 576 15.16 5.94 -17.52
CA PHE A 576 14.47 7.03 -16.81
C PHE A 576 13.46 6.53 -15.79
N ASP A 577 12.60 5.59 -16.20
CA ASP A 577 11.51 5.08 -15.35
C ASP A 577 12.06 4.36 -14.10
N ARG A 578 13.21 3.67 -14.24
CA ARG A 578 13.94 3.04 -13.12
C ARG A 578 14.55 4.05 -12.15
N MET A 579 15.03 5.20 -12.65
CA MET A 579 15.58 6.25 -11.80
C MET A 579 14.48 7.08 -11.12
N ILE A 580 13.33 7.30 -11.78
CA ILE A 580 12.13 7.87 -11.14
C ILE A 580 11.73 7.00 -9.95
N TYR A 581 11.61 5.67 -10.15
CA TYR A 581 11.22 4.76 -9.08
C TYR A 581 12.12 4.87 -7.83
N ARG A 582 13.43 5.05 -8.01
CA ARG A 582 14.39 5.28 -6.91
C ARG A 582 14.17 6.62 -6.22
N ALA A 583 14.10 7.72 -6.99
CA ALA A 583 13.87 9.06 -6.44
C ALA A 583 12.54 9.16 -5.70
N SER A 584 11.45 8.60 -6.28
CA SER A 584 10.12 8.56 -5.67
C SER A 584 10.07 7.67 -4.43
N THR A 585 10.80 6.55 -4.37
CA THR A 585 10.95 5.77 -3.14
C THR A 585 11.54 6.65 -2.03
N LEU A 586 12.73 7.21 -2.27
CA LEU A 586 13.46 7.98 -1.27
C LEU A 586 12.61 9.16 -0.75
N ALA A 587 11.87 9.83 -1.65
CA ALA A 587 10.95 10.89 -1.26
C ALA A 587 9.81 10.38 -0.34
N VAL A 588 9.19 9.25 -0.64
CA VAL A 588 8.11 8.67 0.21
C VAL A 588 8.65 8.25 1.58
N GLU A 589 9.79 7.57 1.61
CA GLU A 589 10.46 7.12 2.84
C GLU A 589 10.84 8.31 3.75
N VAL A 590 11.40 9.38 3.18
CA VAL A 590 11.79 10.60 3.88
C VAL A 590 10.58 11.39 4.38
N ILE A 591 9.49 11.47 3.60
CA ILE A 591 8.26 12.17 3.99
C ILE A 591 7.56 11.41 5.12
N HIS A 592 7.47 10.08 5.05
CA HIS A 592 6.88 9.26 6.11
C HIS A 592 7.66 9.38 7.42
N ASN A 593 9.00 9.34 7.35
CA ASN A 593 9.89 9.38 8.51
C ASN A 593 10.42 10.80 8.83
N MET A 594 9.74 11.85 8.38
CA MET A 594 10.20 13.26 8.45
C MET A 594 10.56 13.70 9.88
N ARG A 595 9.84 13.23 10.92
CA ARG A 595 10.18 13.53 12.33
C ARG A 595 11.58 13.03 12.68
N THR A 596 11.94 11.81 12.27
CA THR A 596 13.26 11.21 12.51
C THR A 596 14.36 11.90 11.69
N ILE A 597 14.07 12.31 10.46
CA ILE A 597 15.01 13.11 9.66
C ILE A 597 15.34 14.44 10.37
N LYS A 598 14.34 15.13 10.94
CA LYS A 598 14.57 16.34 11.75
C LYS A 598 15.31 16.06 13.07
N GLN A 599 14.96 15.00 13.80
CA GLN A 599 15.69 14.56 15.02
C GLN A 599 17.18 14.33 14.76
N LEU A 600 17.54 13.84 13.57
CA LEU A 600 18.91 13.59 13.16
C LEU A 600 19.58 14.84 12.55
N SER A 601 18.81 15.81 12.06
CA SER A 601 19.26 17.06 11.40
C SER A 601 20.13 16.81 10.16
N ILE A 602 19.68 15.86 9.35
CA ILE A 602 20.33 15.38 8.11
C ILE A 602 19.60 15.81 6.83
N GLU A 603 18.69 16.79 6.91
CA GLU A 603 17.88 17.30 5.79
C GLU A 603 18.75 17.67 4.58
N LYS A 604 19.93 18.25 4.82
CA LYS A 604 20.92 18.60 3.78
C LYS A 604 21.50 17.38 3.06
N GLU A 605 21.84 16.31 3.79
CA GLU A 605 22.41 15.08 3.20
C GLU A 605 21.33 14.28 2.45
N VAL A 606 20.11 14.24 2.98
CA VAL A 606 18.95 13.67 2.29
C VAL A 606 18.62 14.43 1.01
N LEU A 607 18.65 15.77 1.05
CA LEU A 607 18.49 16.61 -0.14
C LEU A 607 19.66 16.42 -1.13
N ARG A 608 20.89 16.21 -0.65
CA ARG A 608 22.04 15.88 -1.51
C ARG A 608 21.82 14.56 -2.25
N GLN A 609 21.37 13.51 -1.56
CA GLN A 609 21.05 12.21 -2.16
C GLN A 609 19.88 12.30 -3.16
N TYR A 610 18.79 12.99 -2.79
CA TYR A 610 17.65 13.19 -3.68
C TYR A 610 18.01 14.05 -4.91
N SER A 611 18.78 15.12 -4.74
CA SER A 611 19.25 15.96 -5.86
C SER A 611 20.26 15.25 -6.76
N GLU A 612 21.07 14.34 -6.23
CA GLU A 612 21.95 13.48 -7.02
C GLU A 612 21.18 12.47 -7.87
N LEU A 613 20.09 11.89 -7.34
CA LEU A 613 19.14 11.09 -8.13
C LEU A 613 18.39 11.95 -9.16
N ALA A 614 17.88 13.13 -8.77
CA ALA A 614 17.16 14.04 -9.67
C ALA A 614 18.04 14.58 -10.81
N ARG A 615 19.33 14.79 -10.57
CA ARG A 615 20.32 15.16 -11.61
C ARG A 615 20.47 14.06 -12.66
N GLN A 616 20.29 12.79 -12.29
CA GLN A 616 20.29 11.67 -13.24
C GLN A 616 18.99 11.60 -14.08
N LEU A 617 17.87 12.15 -13.58
CA LEU A 617 16.60 12.22 -14.32
C LEU A 617 16.65 13.21 -15.49
N PHE A 618 17.34 14.34 -15.35
CA PHE A 618 17.28 15.49 -16.26
C PHE A 618 17.70 15.19 -17.73
N ILE A 619 18.31 14.04 -17.99
CA ILE A 619 18.89 13.66 -19.28
C ILE A 619 17.87 12.98 -20.23
N SER A 620 16.73 12.51 -19.74
CA SER A 620 15.85 11.57 -20.46
C SER A 620 14.40 12.06 -20.70
N GLY A 621 13.64 11.45 -21.62
CA GLY A 621 12.34 11.99 -22.06
C GLY A 621 11.45 11.08 -22.93
N ARG A 622 10.21 10.89 -22.46
CA ARG A 622 9.29 9.75 -22.64
C ARG A 622 8.78 9.40 -24.04
N ILE A 623 8.66 8.08 -24.25
CA ILE A 623 7.68 7.20 -24.93
C ILE A 623 8.21 5.77 -24.68
N GLY A 624 7.34 4.78 -24.45
CA GLY A 624 7.70 3.36 -24.29
C GLY A 624 6.81 2.54 -23.35
N ALA A 625 6.32 3.16 -22.28
CA ALA A 625 5.62 2.48 -21.17
C ALA A 625 4.45 1.57 -21.58
N SER A 626 3.56 2.01 -22.49
CA SER A 626 2.33 1.28 -22.84
C SER A 626 2.53 -0.14 -23.37
N ILE A 627 3.69 -0.45 -23.98
CA ILE A 627 3.97 -1.81 -24.49
C ILE A 627 4.43 -2.71 -23.35
N SER A 628 5.34 -2.24 -22.50
CA SER A 628 5.81 -2.99 -21.32
C SER A 628 4.70 -3.17 -20.27
N ALA A 629 3.79 -2.19 -20.17
CA ALA A 629 2.53 -2.31 -19.42
C ALA A 629 1.69 -3.49 -19.94
N ALA A 630 1.43 -3.55 -21.24
CA ALA A 630 0.65 -4.64 -21.84
C ALA A 630 1.32 -6.01 -21.62
N GLU A 631 2.64 -6.11 -21.84
CA GLU A 631 3.46 -7.30 -21.59
C GLU A 631 3.29 -7.81 -20.15
N ALA A 632 3.45 -6.93 -19.16
CA ALA A 632 3.26 -7.27 -17.74
C ALA A 632 1.83 -7.72 -17.37
N PHE A 633 0.80 -7.23 -18.07
CA PHE A 633 -0.56 -7.74 -17.90
C PHE A 633 -0.77 -9.10 -18.57
N PHE A 634 -0.16 -9.37 -19.73
CA PHE A 634 -0.23 -10.69 -20.37
C PHE A 634 0.52 -11.75 -19.54
N ASP A 635 1.72 -11.44 -19.03
CA ASP A 635 2.45 -12.30 -18.08
C ASP A 635 1.59 -12.65 -16.86
N LEU A 636 0.86 -11.67 -16.29
CA LEU A 636 -0.06 -11.88 -15.17
C LEU A 636 -1.31 -12.70 -15.56
N PHE A 637 -1.81 -12.56 -16.78
CA PHE A 637 -2.96 -13.33 -17.26
C PHE A 637 -2.62 -14.79 -17.57
N ASP A 638 -1.42 -15.05 -18.07
CA ASP A 638 -0.97 -16.37 -18.48
C ASP A 638 -0.23 -17.12 -17.34
N ARG A 639 0.18 -16.41 -16.27
CA ARG A 639 0.69 -17.04 -15.04
C ARG A 639 -0.39 -17.91 -14.39
N LYS A 640 -0.20 -19.22 -14.52
CA LYS A 640 -0.83 -20.23 -13.66
C LYS A 640 -0.15 -20.20 -12.29
N PRO A 641 -0.89 -20.08 -11.18
CA PRO A 641 -0.33 -20.17 -9.84
C PRO A 641 0.16 -21.60 -9.54
N ALA A 642 1.04 -21.73 -8.56
CA ALA A 642 1.44 -23.04 -8.05
C ALA A 642 0.35 -23.67 -7.15
N ILE A 643 -0.41 -22.82 -6.46
CA ILE A 643 -1.50 -23.22 -5.56
C ILE A 643 -2.74 -22.38 -5.94
N ASP A 644 -3.64 -22.97 -6.72
CA ASP A 644 -4.83 -22.28 -7.25
C ASP A 644 -5.99 -22.31 -6.25
N ASN A 645 -6.32 -21.15 -5.68
CA ASN A 645 -7.44 -21.01 -4.74
C ASN A 645 -8.82 -20.89 -5.44
N THR A 646 -8.87 -20.74 -6.77
CA THR A 646 -10.13 -20.73 -7.53
C THR A 646 -10.50 -22.11 -8.09
N SER A 647 -9.60 -23.09 -8.00
CA SER A 647 -9.86 -24.44 -8.50
C SER A 647 -10.92 -25.16 -7.65
N THR A 648 -11.87 -25.76 -8.35
CA THR A 648 -12.88 -26.68 -7.79
C THR A 648 -12.42 -28.13 -7.77
N GLU A 649 -11.22 -28.42 -8.29
CA GLU A 649 -10.59 -29.74 -8.31
C GLU A 649 -10.04 -30.12 -6.93
N GLY A 650 -9.70 -31.41 -6.77
CA GLY A 650 -9.24 -32.00 -5.53
C GLY A 650 -10.35 -32.73 -4.76
N GLN A 651 -9.94 -33.67 -3.92
CA GLN A 651 -10.84 -34.50 -3.13
C GLN A 651 -11.45 -33.70 -1.96
N LYS A 652 -12.60 -34.15 -1.47
CA LYS A 652 -13.28 -33.61 -0.28
C LYS A 652 -13.58 -34.78 0.65
N ILE A 653 -13.18 -34.68 1.92
CA ILE A 653 -13.37 -35.76 2.89
C ILE A 653 -14.83 -35.71 3.36
N VAL A 654 -15.53 -36.84 3.28
CA VAL A 654 -16.97 -36.92 3.59
C VAL A 654 -17.22 -36.95 5.10
N ASP A 655 -16.38 -37.69 5.82
CA ASP A 655 -16.35 -37.75 7.29
C ASP A 655 -14.99 -37.19 7.74
N PHE A 656 -14.91 -35.87 7.90
CA PHE A 656 -13.68 -35.18 8.31
C PHE A 656 -13.60 -35.14 9.84
N ARG A 657 -12.73 -35.97 10.39
CA ARG A 657 -12.52 -36.15 11.85
C ARG A 657 -11.46 -35.18 12.37
N GLY A 658 -10.60 -34.66 11.49
CA GLY A 658 -9.57 -33.67 11.85
C GLY A 658 -8.28 -34.30 12.40
N GLU A 659 -7.90 -35.50 11.97
CA GLU A 659 -6.54 -36.02 12.17
C GLU A 659 -5.55 -35.23 11.30
N ILE A 660 -4.45 -34.74 11.86
CA ILE A 660 -3.40 -33.98 11.15
C ILE A 660 -2.04 -34.63 11.37
N LYS A 661 -1.35 -35.01 10.29
CA LYS A 661 -0.05 -35.68 10.37
C LYS A 661 0.99 -35.04 9.45
N PHE A 662 2.10 -34.62 10.04
CA PHE A 662 3.30 -34.19 9.33
C PHE A 662 4.26 -35.37 9.23
N ASP A 663 4.70 -35.71 8.01
CA ASP A 663 5.63 -36.82 7.79
C ASP A 663 6.88 -36.37 7.01
N GLN A 664 8.03 -36.42 7.70
CA GLN A 664 9.37 -36.07 7.20
C GLN A 664 9.42 -34.70 6.49
N VAL A 665 8.61 -33.74 6.96
CA VAL A 665 8.41 -32.45 6.28
C VAL A 665 9.68 -31.61 6.29
N LYS A 666 10.10 -31.19 5.10
CA LYS A 666 11.16 -30.20 4.88
C LYS A 666 10.55 -28.99 4.18
N PHE A 667 10.89 -27.80 4.67
CA PHE A 667 10.42 -26.55 4.08
C PHE A 667 11.50 -25.45 4.06
N ILE A 668 11.51 -24.72 2.95
CA ILE A 668 12.38 -23.58 2.64
C ILE A 668 11.46 -22.53 1.99
N TYR A 669 11.44 -21.29 2.50
CA TYR A 669 10.66 -20.21 1.88
C TYR A 669 11.22 -19.88 0.48
N PRO A 670 10.38 -19.75 -0.58
CA PRO A 670 10.86 -19.47 -1.93
C PRO A 670 11.69 -18.19 -2.09
N THR A 671 11.46 -17.20 -1.22
CA THR A 671 12.20 -15.93 -1.17
C THR A 671 13.52 -16.01 -0.38
N ARG A 672 13.78 -17.10 0.34
CA ARG A 672 14.99 -17.33 1.15
C ARG A 672 15.55 -18.75 0.93
N PRO A 673 15.93 -19.12 -0.32
CA PRO A 673 16.25 -20.50 -0.71
C PRO A 673 17.44 -21.15 0.03
N THR A 674 18.26 -20.36 0.72
CA THR A 674 19.39 -20.81 1.53
C THR A 674 19.01 -21.18 2.97
N SER A 675 17.83 -20.81 3.47
CA SER A 675 17.41 -21.04 4.85
C SER A 675 16.38 -22.17 4.97
N VAL A 676 16.78 -23.27 5.60
CA VAL A 676 15.89 -24.40 5.91
C VAL A 676 15.18 -24.12 7.24
N VAL A 677 13.85 -23.99 7.20
CA VAL A 677 13.04 -23.64 8.37
C VAL A 677 12.48 -24.87 9.06
N LEU A 678 12.02 -25.87 8.29
CA LEU A 678 11.64 -27.19 8.78
C LEU A 678 12.49 -28.25 8.09
N ASN A 679 12.93 -29.26 8.83
CA ASN A 679 13.83 -30.31 8.32
C ASN A 679 13.44 -31.67 8.89
N LYS A 680 12.87 -32.56 8.07
CA LYS A 680 12.36 -33.86 8.53
C LYS A 680 11.37 -33.77 9.71
N PHE A 681 10.62 -32.68 9.78
CA PHE A 681 9.65 -32.43 10.84
C PHE A 681 8.55 -33.51 10.83
N GLN A 682 8.22 -34.03 12.02
CA GLN A 682 7.19 -35.04 12.21
C GLN A 682 6.35 -34.67 13.45
N LEU A 683 5.02 -34.79 13.31
CA LEU A 683 4.03 -34.55 14.35
C LEU A 683 2.75 -35.30 13.98
N ASN A 684 2.09 -35.91 14.96
CA ASN A 684 0.75 -36.48 14.80
C ASN A 684 -0.21 -35.80 15.78
N ILE A 685 -1.29 -35.24 15.25
CA ILE A 685 -2.39 -34.63 16.00
C ILE A 685 -3.60 -35.53 15.74
N ASN A 686 -4.04 -36.24 16.77
CA ASN A 686 -5.21 -37.10 16.67
C ASN A 686 -6.49 -36.23 16.60
N PRO A 687 -7.60 -36.75 16.05
CA PRO A 687 -8.91 -36.09 16.10
C PRO A 687 -9.27 -35.62 17.52
N SER A 688 -9.88 -34.44 17.62
CA SER A 688 -10.48 -33.94 18.87
C SER A 688 -9.45 -33.81 20.01
N LYS A 689 -8.25 -33.33 19.66
CA LYS A 689 -7.14 -33.07 20.59
C LYS A 689 -6.62 -31.64 20.46
N HIS A 690 -6.19 -31.10 21.58
CA HIS A 690 -5.61 -29.76 21.68
C HIS A 690 -4.09 -29.87 21.82
N VAL A 691 -3.35 -29.44 20.79
CA VAL A 691 -1.89 -29.63 20.70
C VAL A 691 -1.16 -28.30 20.64
N ALA A 692 -0.21 -28.10 21.56
CA ALA A 692 0.57 -26.88 21.66
C ALA A 692 1.96 -26.99 21.02
N LEU A 693 2.40 -25.92 20.37
CA LEU A 693 3.75 -25.69 19.85
C LEU A 693 4.40 -24.52 20.59
N VAL A 694 5.50 -24.78 21.29
CA VAL A 694 6.30 -23.77 21.99
C VAL A 694 7.75 -23.81 21.51
N GLY A 695 8.44 -22.67 21.57
CA GLY A 695 9.79 -22.55 21.06
C GLY A 695 10.19 -21.10 20.82
N GLY A 696 11.50 -20.86 20.71
CA GLY A 696 12.05 -19.52 20.48
C GLY A 696 11.59 -18.88 19.17
N SER A 697 11.76 -17.57 19.03
CA SER A 697 11.45 -16.89 17.78
C SER A 697 12.26 -17.48 16.62
N GLY A 698 11.66 -17.56 15.43
CA GLY A 698 12.28 -18.11 14.22
C GLY A 698 12.44 -19.64 14.16
N CYS A 699 12.08 -20.42 15.20
CA CYS A 699 12.26 -21.89 15.18
C CYS A 699 11.33 -22.68 14.24
N GLY A 700 10.41 -21.99 13.54
CA GLY A 700 9.51 -22.57 12.54
C GLY A 700 8.05 -22.75 12.96
N LYS A 701 7.62 -22.24 14.13
CA LYS A 701 6.26 -22.42 14.66
C LYS A 701 5.16 -22.02 13.66
N SER A 702 5.04 -20.73 13.34
CA SER A 702 3.97 -20.18 12.49
C SER A 702 4.02 -20.71 11.05
N THR A 703 5.21 -21.12 10.57
CA THR A 703 5.38 -21.84 9.31
C THR A 703 4.55 -23.14 9.25
N ILE A 704 4.34 -23.82 10.38
CA ILE A 704 3.51 -25.03 10.45
C ILE A 704 2.04 -24.71 10.18
N ILE A 705 1.50 -23.62 10.74
CA ILE A 705 0.14 -23.12 10.43
C ILE A 705 0.05 -22.66 8.97
N GLN A 706 1.03 -21.92 8.45
CA GLN A 706 1.06 -21.47 7.04
C GLN A 706 1.10 -22.63 6.02
N LEU A 707 1.69 -23.78 6.40
CA LEU A 707 1.68 -25.01 5.61
C LEU A 707 0.36 -25.78 5.71
N LEU A 708 -0.35 -25.73 6.84
CA LEU A 708 -1.71 -26.29 6.98
C LEU A 708 -2.73 -25.47 6.20
N GLU A 709 -2.71 -24.14 6.32
CA GLU A 709 -3.46 -23.24 5.44
C GLU A 709 -3.05 -23.35 3.96
N ARG A 710 -2.00 -24.10 3.65
CA ARG A 710 -1.46 -24.32 2.30
C ARG A 710 -1.23 -22.98 1.57
N PHE A 711 -0.66 -22.01 2.28
CA PHE A 711 -0.09 -20.80 1.67
C PHE A 711 1.18 -21.13 0.88
N TYR A 712 1.85 -22.22 1.27
CA TYR A 712 2.98 -22.83 0.59
C TYR A 712 2.79 -24.35 0.55
N ASP A 713 3.39 -25.03 -0.44
CA ASP A 713 3.53 -26.48 -0.47
C ASP A 713 4.91 -26.89 0.07
N VAL A 714 4.99 -28.07 0.70
CA VAL A 714 6.24 -28.58 1.30
C VAL A 714 7.31 -28.92 0.27
N THR A 715 8.59 -28.66 0.59
CA THR A 715 9.73 -28.93 -0.30
C THR A 715 10.03 -30.43 -0.41
N SER A 716 9.85 -31.18 0.68
CA SER A 716 9.79 -32.65 0.67
C SER A 716 9.03 -33.16 1.90
N GLY A 717 8.64 -34.43 1.90
CA GLY A 717 7.72 -34.98 2.89
C GLY A 717 6.26 -34.67 2.54
N ASN A 718 5.35 -35.01 3.46
CA ASN A 718 3.91 -34.97 3.25
C ASN A 718 3.20 -34.34 4.46
N ILE A 719 2.07 -33.69 4.21
CA ILE A 719 1.12 -33.25 5.25
C ILE A 719 -0.20 -33.93 4.93
N LEU A 720 -0.70 -34.75 5.86
CA LEU A 720 -1.91 -35.56 5.69
C LEU A 720 -3.03 -35.05 6.60
N LEU A 721 -4.23 -34.95 6.05
CA LEU A 721 -5.48 -34.71 6.78
C LEU A 721 -6.34 -35.96 6.66
N ASP A 722 -6.70 -36.60 7.78
CA ASP A 722 -7.36 -37.92 7.83
C ASP A 722 -6.71 -38.96 6.89
N GLY A 723 -5.38 -38.93 6.79
CA GLY A 723 -4.57 -39.83 5.97
C GLY A 723 -4.41 -39.42 4.50
N ILE A 724 -5.15 -38.43 4.00
CA ILE A 724 -5.05 -37.93 2.61
C ILE A 724 -4.10 -36.73 2.55
N ASP A 725 -3.19 -36.70 1.58
CA ASP A 725 -2.24 -35.59 1.42
C ASP A 725 -2.96 -34.29 1.05
N ILE A 726 -2.64 -33.20 1.76
CA ILE A 726 -3.28 -31.89 1.62
C ILE A 726 -3.16 -31.29 0.20
N ARG A 727 -2.20 -31.77 -0.61
CA ARG A 727 -2.05 -31.38 -2.02
C ARG A 727 -3.12 -31.98 -2.92
N GLN A 728 -3.71 -33.11 -2.53
CA GLN A 728 -4.78 -33.82 -3.25
C GLN A 728 -6.18 -33.31 -2.89
N LEU A 729 -6.33 -32.57 -1.79
CA LEU A 729 -7.59 -32.03 -1.30
C LEU A 729 -7.95 -30.70 -1.99
N ASN A 730 -9.25 -30.44 -2.14
CA ASN A 730 -9.73 -29.16 -2.66
C ASN A 730 -9.45 -28.03 -1.67
N LEU A 731 -8.70 -27.01 -2.10
CA LEU A 731 -8.19 -25.98 -1.20
C LEU A 731 -9.29 -25.13 -0.54
N GLN A 732 -10.36 -24.81 -1.26
CA GLN A 732 -11.50 -24.09 -0.69
C GLN A 732 -12.20 -24.90 0.40
N TRP A 733 -12.32 -26.22 0.21
CA TRP A 733 -12.87 -27.14 1.21
C TRP A 733 -11.96 -27.31 2.42
N VAL A 734 -10.62 -27.40 2.26
CA VAL A 734 -9.69 -27.41 3.41
C VAL A 734 -9.86 -26.13 4.22
N ARG A 735 -9.76 -24.97 3.57
CA ARG A 735 -9.93 -23.66 4.19
C ARG A 735 -11.36 -23.33 4.64
N SER A 736 -12.36 -24.19 4.39
CA SER A 736 -13.70 -24.04 4.98
C SER A 736 -13.86 -24.81 6.30
N HIS A 737 -13.03 -25.82 6.55
CA HIS A 737 -13.04 -26.60 7.80
C HIS A 737 -12.04 -26.06 8.83
N PHE A 738 -11.21 -25.10 8.44
CA PHE A 738 -10.21 -24.45 9.29
C PHE A 738 -10.72 -23.08 9.75
N GLY A 739 -10.42 -22.72 11.01
CA GLY A 739 -10.55 -21.38 11.54
C GLY A 739 -9.22 -20.90 12.09
N LEU A 740 -8.70 -19.79 11.55
CA LEU A 740 -7.44 -19.19 11.95
C LEU A 740 -7.69 -17.95 12.82
N VAL A 741 -7.08 -17.92 14.00
CA VAL A 741 -6.92 -16.71 14.81
C VAL A 741 -5.44 -16.35 14.82
N SER A 742 -5.10 -15.24 14.17
CA SER A 742 -3.72 -14.74 14.02
C SER A 742 -3.29 -13.87 15.21
N GLN A 743 -1.98 -13.70 15.36
CA GLN A 743 -1.33 -12.75 16.29
C GLN A 743 -1.91 -11.34 16.13
N GLU A 744 -1.97 -10.83 14.90
CA GLU A 744 -2.64 -9.56 14.57
C GLU A 744 -3.92 -9.80 13.76
N PRO A 745 -5.12 -9.64 14.36
CA PRO A 745 -6.40 -9.84 13.67
C PRO A 745 -6.73 -8.68 12.72
N VAL A 746 -6.71 -8.96 11.42
CA VAL A 746 -7.11 -8.00 10.38
C VAL A 746 -8.64 -7.88 10.28
N LEU A 747 -9.13 -6.65 10.42
CA LEU A 747 -10.50 -6.23 10.15
C LEU A 747 -10.54 -5.32 8.91
N PHE A 748 -11.53 -5.54 8.05
CA PHE A 748 -11.73 -4.79 6.81
C PHE A 748 -12.55 -3.51 7.04
N ASP A 749 -12.45 -2.55 6.11
CA ASP A 749 -13.14 -1.23 6.10
C ASP A 749 -14.66 -1.39 5.85
N LEU A 750 -15.32 -2.05 6.80
CA LEU A 750 -16.68 -2.61 6.81
C LEU A 750 -17.30 -2.48 8.22
N THR A 751 -18.57 -2.84 8.42
CA THR A 751 -19.18 -2.88 9.77
C THR A 751 -18.63 -4.03 10.63
N ILE A 752 -18.94 -4.03 11.94
CA ILE A 752 -18.61 -5.16 12.82
C ILE A 752 -19.40 -6.42 12.40
N ALA A 753 -20.68 -6.29 12.06
CA ALA A 753 -21.48 -7.40 11.52
C ALA A 753 -20.86 -8.00 10.26
N GLU A 754 -20.50 -7.17 9.27
CA GLU A 754 -19.83 -7.58 8.03
C GLU A 754 -18.45 -8.21 8.29
N ASN A 755 -17.73 -7.78 9.34
CA ASN A 755 -16.45 -8.36 9.74
C ASN A 755 -16.60 -9.72 10.44
N ILE A 756 -17.67 -9.96 11.21
CA ILE A 756 -17.93 -11.25 11.86
C ILE A 756 -18.44 -12.25 10.82
N ALA A 757 -19.38 -11.86 9.96
CA ALA A 757 -19.92 -12.68 8.87
C ALA A 757 -18.96 -12.82 7.66
N TYR A 758 -17.71 -12.35 7.76
CA TYR A 758 -16.81 -12.23 6.62
C TYR A 758 -16.49 -13.59 5.96
N GLY A 759 -16.85 -13.71 4.68
CA GLY A 759 -16.69 -14.96 3.91
C GLY A 759 -17.88 -15.93 4.01
N LEU A 760 -19.00 -15.49 4.58
CA LEU A 760 -20.30 -16.18 4.59
C LEU A 760 -21.35 -15.30 3.90
N GLU A 761 -22.37 -15.91 3.30
CA GLU A 761 -23.46 -15.19 2.62
C GLU A 761 -24.80 -15.39 3.35
N ASN A 762 -25.60 -14.32 3.45
CA ASN A 762 -26.98 -14.34 3.98
C ASN A 762 -27.14 -14.88 5.44
N ILE A 763 -26.14 -14.65 6.29
CA ILE A 763 -26.21 -14.99 7.73
C ILE A 763 -27.22 -14.06 8.44
N PRO A 764 -28.14 -14.58 9.27
CA PRO A 764 -29.05 -13.75 10.06
C PRO A 764 -28.33 -13.07 11.23
N MET A 765 -28.82 -11.91 11.64
CA MET A 765 -28.21 -11.12 12.72
C MET A 765 -28.15 -11.86 14.07
N GLU A 766 -29.08 -12.78 14.31
CA GLU A 766 -29.14 -13.62 15.51
C GLU A 766 -27.89 -14.51 15.66
N ASP A 767 -27.43 -15.16 14.58
CA ASP A 767 -26.20 -15.97 14.59
C ASP A 767 -24.94 -15.11 14.80
N ILE A 768 -24.94 -13.87 14.30
CA ILE A 768 -23.84 -12.90 14.49
C ILE A 768 -23.77 -12.46 15.97
N ILE A 769 -24.92 -12.19 16.60
CA ILE A 769 -25.01 -11.82 18.00
C ILE A 769 -24.64 -13.00 18.91
N ASP A 770 -25.11 -14.22 18.62
CA ASP A 770 -24.70 -15.44 19.32
C ASP A 770 -23.17 -15.64 19.25
N ALA A 771 -22.57 -15.56 18.06
CA ALA A 771 -21.12 -15.70 17.88
C ALA A 771 -20.32 -14.59 18.60
N ALA A 772 -20.83 -13.34 18.64
CA ALA A 772 -20.22 -12.24 19.38
C ALA A 772 -20.40 -12.36 20.90
N THR A 773 -21.48 -12.98 21.36
CA THR A 773 -21.73 -13.28 22.78
C THR A 773 -20.78 -14.37 23.26
N ARG A 774 -20.69 -15.47 22.51
CA ARG A 774 -19.77 -16.60 22.77
C ARG A 774 -18.29 -16.25 22.55
N ALA A 775 -18.00 -15.06 22.02
CA ALA A 775 -16.66 -14.50 21.94
C ALA A 775 -16.40 -13.40 22.98
N ASN A 776 -17.29 -13.16 23.94
CA ASN A 776 -17.18 -12.12 24.98
C ASN A 776 -17.00 -10.68 24.42
N VAL A 777 -17.69 -10.33 23.33
CA VAL A 777 -17.62 -8.99 22.71
C VAL A 777 -18.97 -8.32 22.46
N HIS A 778 -20.08 -9.04 22.62
CA HIS A 778 -21.44 -8.46 22.47
C HIS A 778 -21.68 -7.23 23.36
N GLU A 779 -21.39 -7.30 24.66
CA GLU A 779 -21.62 -6.18 25.61
C GLU A 779 -20.80 -4.93 25.25
N PHE A 780 -19.58 -5.12 24.75
CA PHE A 780 -18.75 -4.02 24.25
C PHE A 780 -19.35 -3.41 22.98
N ILE A 781 -19.84 -4.25 22.05
CA ILE A 781 -20.45 -3.78 20.80
C ILE A 781 -21.72 -2.95 21.10
N GLU A 782 -22.53 -3.33 22.09
CA GLU A 782 -23.71 -2.52 22.50
C GLU A 782 -23.36 -1.15 23.09
N GLN A 783 -22.16 -0.98 23.64
CA GLN A 783 -21.68 0.31 24.15
C GLN A 783 -21.23 1.26 23.03
N LEU A 784 -21.05 0.77 21.79
CA LEU A 784 -20.69 1.60 20.64
C LEU A 784 -21.90 2.39 20.13
N PRO A 785 -21.75 3.68 19.73
CA PRO A 785 -22.88 4.53 19.29
C PRO A 785 -23.68 4.04 18.07
N GLN A 786 -23.19 3.03 17.34
CA GLN A 786 -23.88 2.40 16.20
C GLN A 786 -24.00 0.87 16.37
N GLY A 787 -23.69 0.32 17.55
CA GLY A 787 -23.73 -1.13 17.77
C GLY A 787 -22.86 -1.89 16.77
N TYR A 788 -23.42 -2.97 16.22
CA TYR A 788 -22.80 -3.79 15.17
C TYR A 788 -22.64 -3.09 13.81
N GLU A 789 -23.39 -2.00 13.56
CA GLU A 789 -23.27 -1.17 12.34
C GLU A 789 -22.07 -0.21 12.41
N THR A 790 -21.40 -0.12 13.57
CA THR A 790 -20.16 0.65 13.71
C THR A 790 -19.13 0.16 12.70
N LYS A 791 -18.60 1.09 11.89
CA LYS A 791 -17.55 0.77 10.92
C LYS A 791 -16.21 0.63 11.60
N VAL A 792 -15.45 -0.38 11.21
CA VAL A 792 -14.11 -0.74 11.71
C VAL A 792 -13.13 -0.89 10.55
N GLY A 793 -11.86 -1.15 10.84
CA GLY A 793 -10.78 -1.14 9.85
C GLY A 793 -10.12 0.24 9.72
N LEU A 794 -9.40 0.48 8.62
CA LEU A 794 -8.48 1.63 8.45
C LEU A 794 -9.10 3.04 8.54
N LYS A 795 -10.43 3.16 8.55
CA LYS A 795 -11.16 4.44 8.73
C LYS A 795 -12.29 4.37 9.76
N GLY A 796 -12.36 3.27 10.50
CA GLY A 796 -13.42 3.00 11.46
C GLY A 796 -13.08 3.39 12.90
N SER A 797 -13.92 2.99 13.85
CA SER A 797 -13.66 3.14 15.29
C SER A 797 -12.39 2.39 15.70
N PHE A 798 -11.55 3.04 16.50
CA PHE A 798 -10.40 2.37 17.12
C PHE A 798 -10.89 1.31 18.11
N LEU A 799 -10.60 0.06 17.79
CA LEU A 799 -10.80 -1.10 18.65
C LEU A 799 -9.47 -1.47 19.31
N SER A 800 -9.48 -1.87 20.58
CA SER A 800 -8.30 -2.43 21.24
C SER A 800 -7.86 -3.74 20.57
N GLY A 801 -6.63 -4.18 20.84
CA GLY A 801 -6.16 -5.49 20.39
C GLY A 801 -7.08 -6.63 20.86
N GLY A 802 -7.55 -6.55 22.11
CA GLY A 802 -8.48 -7.51 22.70
C GLY A 802 -9.82 -7.58 21.96
N GLU A 803 -10.45 -6.44 21.67
CA GLU A 803 -11.72 -6.38 20.92
C GLU A 803 -11.58 -6.91 19.50
N LYS A 804 -10.51 -6.51 18.78
CA LYS A 804 -10.23 -7.03 17.43
C LYS A 804 -10.07 -8.55 17.44
N GLN A 805 -9.40 -9.09 18.47
CA GLN A 805 -9.18 -10.52 18.62
C GLN A 805 -10.48 -11.26 18.97
N ARG A 806 -11.33 -10.70 19.83
CA ARG A 806 -12.65 -11.26 20.10
C ARG A 806 -13.58 -11.21 18.87
N ILE A 807 -13.49 -10.19 18.03
CA ILE A 807 -14.20 -10.13 16.73
C ILE A 807 -13.66 -11.21 15.75
N ALA A 808 -12.35 -11.48 15.75
CA ALA A 808 -11.77 -12.59 14.99
C ALA A 808 -12.20 -13.98 15.54
N ILE A 809 -12.32 -14.11 16.86
CA ILE A 809 -12.87 -15.32 17.50
C ILE A 809 -14.35 -15.49 17.16
N ALA A 810 -15.17 -14.42 17.17
CA ALA A 810 -16.57 -14.46 16.74
C ALA A 810 -16.70 -14.91 15.27
N ARG A 811 -15.86 -14.39 14.37
CA ARG A 811 -15.77 -14.83 12.96
C ARG A 811 -15.47 -16.34 12.84
N VAL A 812 -14.63 -16.88 13.74
CA VAL A 812 -14.30 -18.32 13.79
C VAL A 812 -15.45 -19.15 14.40
N LEU A 813 -16.06 -18.70 15.49
CA LEU A 813 -17.20 -19.35 16.17
C LEU A 813 -18.43 -19.43 15.28
N LEU A 814 -18.74 -18.38 14.51
CA LEU A 814 -19.82 -18.36 13.54
C LEU A 814 -19.63 -19.43 12.44
N ARG A 815 -18.37 -19.68 12.06
CA ARG A 815 -18.00 -20.62 10.99
C ARG A 815 -17.93 -22.08 11.44
N ARG A 816 -17.93 -22.35 12.75
CA ARG A 816 -17.89 -23.69 13.38
C ARG A 816 -16.88 -24.68 12.72
N PRO A 817 -15.59 -24.34 12.64
CA PRO A 817 -14.58 -25.20 11.99
C PRO A 817 -14.32 -26.50 12.77
N LYS A 818 -13.77 -27.50 12.08
CA LYS A 818 -13.30 -28.77 12.68
C LYS A 818 -11.84 -28.74 13.09
N VAL A 819 -11.04 -27.83 12.53
CA VAL A 819 -9.67 -27.55 12.97
C VAL A 819 -9.56 -26.08 13.35
N LEU A 820 -9.12 -25.82 14.58
CA LEU A 820 -8.83 -24.48 15.09
C LEU A 820 -7.31 -24.24 15.10
N LEU A 821 -6.86 -23.19 14.41
CA LEU A 821 -5.46 -22.79 14.31
C LEU A 821 -5.29 -21.46 15.06
N LEU A 822 -4.48 -21.46 16.12
CA LEU A 822 -4.20 -20.27 16.92
C LEU A 822 -2.71 -19.93 16.79
N ASP A 823 -2.37 -18.80 16.16
CA ASP A 823 -0.99 -18.38 15.91
C ASP A 823 -0.63 -17.22 16.86
N GLU A 824 -0.11 -17.52 18.05
CA GLU A 824 0.25 -16.57 19.12
C GLU A 824 -0.92 -15.62 19.53
N ALA A 825 -2.15 -16.13 19.54
CA ALA A 825 -3.39 -15.37 19.67
C ALA A 825 -3.60 -14.54 20.97
N THR A 826 -2.79 -14.72 22.02
CA THR A 826 -2.78 -13.90 23.25
C THR A 826 -1.48 -13.09 23.45
N SER A 827 -0.66 -12.98 22.40
CA SER A 827 0.53 -12.12 22.40
C SER A 827 0.18 -10.66 22.11
N ALA A 828 1.08 -9.73 22.46
CA ALA A 828 0.89 -8.28 22.35
C ALA A 828 -0.37 -7.73 23.08
N MET A 829 -0.77 -8.36 24.20
CA MET A 829 -1.89 -7.90 25.01
C MET A 829 -1.56 -7.83 26.51
N ASP A 830 -1.93 -6.70 27.17
CA ASP A 830 -3.09 -6.49 28.16
C ASP A 830 -3.22 -7.95 28.86
N SER A 831 -3.28 -8.07 30.21
CA SER A 831 -3.80 -9.30 30.86
C SER A 831 -5.31 -9.37 31.20
N HIS A 832 -6.04 -8.25 31.38
CA HIS A 832 -7.49 -8.25 31.65
C HIS A 832 -8.32 -8.71 30.42
N ASN A 833 -8.31 -7.95 29.32
CA ASN A 833 -8.78 -8.42 28.02
C ASN A 833 -8.09 -9.74 27.55
N GLU A 834 -6.84 -10.10 27.94
CA GLU A 834 -6.29 -11.46 27.67
C GLU A 834 -7.09 -12.53 28.38
N GLN A 835 -7.46 -12.36 29.66
CA GLN A 835 -8.29 -13.36 30.35
C GLN A 835 -9.63 -13.54 29.61
N ILE A 836 -10.26 -12.45 29.20
CA ILE A 836 -11.54 -12.47 28.45
C ILE A 836 -11.36 -13.11 27.05
N VAL A 837 -10.23 -12.88 26.38
CA VAL A 837 -9.84 -13.52 25.12
C VAL A 837 -9.52 -15.01 25.31
N GLN A 838 -8.83 -15.39 26.39
CA GLN A 838 -8.50 -16.76 26.73
C GLN A 838 -9.76 -17.55 27.07
N GLU A 839 -10.70 -16.98 27.82
CA GLU A 839 -12.02 -17.55 28.08
C GLU A 839 -12.79 -17.75 26.76
N ALA A 840 -12.77 -16.77 25.85
CA ALA A 840 -13.35 -16.90 24.50
C ALA A 840 -12.64 -17.95 23.62
N LEU A 841 -11.32 -18.12 23.77
CA LEU A 841 -10.53 -19.16 23.09
C LEU A 841 -10.76 -20.55 23.67
N GLU A 842 -10.96 -20.68 24.98
CA GLU A 842 -11.32 -21.93 25.65
C GLU A 842 -12.77 -22.33 25.31
N GLN A 843 -13.69 -21.35 25.24
CA GLN A 843 -15.03 -21.55 24.70
C GLN A 843 -14.97 -21.98 23.22
N ALA A 844 -14.11 -21.37 22.40
CA ALA A 844 -13.89 -21.78 21.01
C ALA A 844 -13.19 -23.14 20.84
N GLN A 845 -12.54 -23.68 21.89
CA GLN A 845 -12.01 -25.04 21.90
C GLN A 845 -13.06 -26.07 22.37
N THR A 846 -13.91 -25.70 23.33
CA THR A 846 -14.84 -26.61 24.01
C THR A 846 -16.26 -26.64 23.45
N GLU A 847 -16.67 -25.66 22.64
CA GLU A 847 -17.99 -25.60 21.97
C GLU A 847 -18.33 -26.88 21.20
N ASP A 848 -17.37 -27.39 20.43
CA ASP A 848 -17.51 -28.62 19.65
C ASP A 848 -16.48 -29.64 20.17
N PRO A 849 -16.88 -30.65 20.96
CA PRO A 849 -15.97 -31.64 21.54
C PRO A 849 -15.33 -32.57 20.49
N SER A 850 -15.65 -32.42 19.20
CA SER A 850 -14.93 -33.09 18.12
C SER A 850 -13.80 -32.24 17.49
N ARG A 851 -13.71 -30.95 17.81
CA ARG A 851 -12.79 -29.97 17.22
C ARG A 851 -11.33 -30.25 17.61
N THR A 852 -10.47 -30.45 16.62
CA THR A 852 -9.01 -30.50 16.81
C THR A 852 -8.47 -29.07 16.92
N SER A 853 -7.47 -28.80 17.77
CA SER A 853 -6.76 -27.51 17.76
C SER A 853 -5.24 -27.64 17.72
N LEU A 854 -4.61 -26.70 17.00
CA LEU A 854 -3.17 -26.48 17.00
C LEU A 854 -2.89 -25.06 17.49
N ILE A 855 -2.16 -24.97 18.59
CA ILE A 855 -1.98 -23.73 19.36
C ILE A 855 -0.50 -23.39 19.39
N ILE A 856 -0.11 -22.29 18.77
CA ILE A 856 1.21 -21.70 18.93
C ILE A 856 1.11 -20.67 20.05
N ALA A 857 1.86 -20.87 21.12
CA ALA A 857 1.78 -20.03 22.31
C ALA A 857 3.13 -19.39 22.64
N HIS A 858 3.07 -18.10 23.01
CA HIS A 858 4.20 -17.36 23.55
C HIS A 858 4.21 -17.35 25.10
N ARG A 859 3.03 -17.37 25.73
CA ARG A 859 2.85 -17.50 27.19
C ARG A 859 2.57 -18.96 27.55
N LEU A 860 3.12 -19.50 28.63
CA LEU A 860 2.94 -20.93 28.97
C LEU A 860 1.72 -21.20 29.86
N SER A 861 0.92 -20.18 30.17
CA SER A 861 -0.38 -20.27 30.82
C SER A 861 -1.43 -20.96 29.95
N THR A 862 -1.58 -20.50 28.70
CA THR A 862 -2.69 -20.84 27.78
C THR A 862 -2.66 -22.28 27.25
N ILE A 863 -1.57 -23.01 27.50
CA ILE A 863 -1.32 -24.38 27.02
C ILE A 863 -1.33 -25.44 28.12
N ARG A 864 -1.57 -25.07 29.38
CA ARG A 864 -1.58 -26.01 30.51
C ARG A 864 -2.67 -27.09 30.40
N THR A 865 -3.73 -26.77 29.66
CA THR A 865 -4.91 -27.60 29.37
C THR A 865 -4.76 -28.47 28.12
N CYS A 866 -3.69 -28.31 27.32
CA CYS A 866 -3.48 -29.08 26.09
C CYS A 866 -3.15 -30.56 26.37
N ASP A 867 -3.70 -31.46 25.55
CA ASP A 867 -3.44 -32.90 25.60
C ASP A 867 -1.97 -33.25 25.32
N LEU A 868 -1.32 -32.44 24.48
CA LEU A 868 0.08 -32.63 24.08
C LEU A 868 0.74 -31.27 23.89
N ILE A 869 1.91 -31.08 24.50
CA ILE A 869 2.78 -29.94 24.27
C ILE A 869 4.04 -30.44 23.56
N CYS A 870 4.47 -29.72 22.52
CA CYS A 870 5.66 -30.02 21.72
C CYS A 870 6.61 -28.82 21.71
N VAL A 871 7.85 -29.03 22.16
CA VAL A 871 8.92 -28.03 22.13
C VAL A 871 9.65 -28.11 20.79
N VAL A 872 9.60 -27.03 20.00
CA VAL A 872 10.27 -26.88 18.71
C VAL A 872 11.56 -26.09 18.87
N ASP A 873 12.67 -26.62 18.39
CA ASP A 873 13.91 -25.86 18.14
C ASP A 873 14.44 -26.19 16.73
N ARG A 874 14.93 -25.17 16.01
CA ARG A 874 15.55 -25.28 14.67
C ARG A 874 14.78 -26.20 13.68
N GLY A 875 13.45 -26.13 13.68
CA GLY A 875 12.60 -26.94 12.78
C GLY A 875 12.44 -28.42 13.16
N HIS A 876 12.80 -28.80 14.40
CA HIS A 876 12.65 -30.15 14.95
C HIS A 876 11.89 -30.11 16.29
N ILE A 877 11.12 -31.17 16.60
CA ILE A 877 10.57 -31.34 17.96
C ILE A 877 11.65 -31.99 18.84
N VAL A 878 11.99 -31.33 19.95
CA VAL A 878 13.03 -31.78 20.90
C VAL A 878 12.41 -32.51 22.09
N GLU A 879 11.26 -32.06 22.57
CA GLU A 879 10.53 -32.65 23.70
C GLU A 879 9.02 -32.65 23.41
N SER A 880 8.33 -33.70 23.84
CA SER A 880 6.87 -33.75 23.83
C SER A 880 6.28 -34.58 24.97
N GLY A 881 5.08 -34.20 25.41
CA GLY A 881 4.33 -34.83 26.51
C GLY A 881 3.25 -33.91 27.06
N THR A 882 2.58 -34.32 28.14
CA THR A 882 1.65 -33.46 28.89
C THR A 882 2.39 -32.38 29.70
N HIS A 883 1.69 -31.32 30.12
CA HIS A 883 2.24 -30.26 30.98
C HIS A 883 2.91 -30.82 32.26
N THR A 884 2.29 -31.81 32.90
CA THR A 884 2.80 -32.45 34.12
C THR A 884 4.04 -33.29 33.85
N GLU A 885 4.06 -34.12 32.81
CA GLU A 885 5.23 -34.90 32.41
C GLU A 885 6.44 -34.02 32.08
N LEU A 886 6.25 -33.00 31.23
CA LEU A 886 7.35 -32.14 30.80
C LEU A 886 7.92 -31.30 31.95
N THR A 887 7.07 -30.89 32.90
CA THR A 887 7.48 -30.25 34.15
C THR A 887 8.30 -31.20 35.03
N GLN A 888 7.90 -32.47 35.15
CA GLN A 888 8.66 -33.48 35.90
C GLN A 888 10.00 -33.85 35.24
N ARG A 889 10.07 -33.92 33.91
CA ARG A 889 11.29 -34.23 33.15
C ARG A 889 12.39 -33.17 33.28
N ARG A 890 12.08 -31.95 33.74
CA ARG A 890 13.01 -30.81 33.90
C ARG A 890 13.81 -30.45 32.64
N GLY A 891 13.19 -30.66 31.48
CA GLY A 891 13.76 -30.44 30.16
C GLY A 891 13.79 -28.99 29.67
N ALA A 892 13.88 -28.81 28.35
CA ALA A 892 13.71 -27.53 27.65
C ALA A 892 12.37 -26.86 28.00
N TYR A 893 11.26 -27.61 28.05
CA TYR A 893 9.97 -27.05 28.48
C TYR A 893 10.00 -26.49 29.90
N TYR A 894 10.64 -27.21 30.84
CA TYR A 894 10.80 -26.75 32.22
C TYR A 894 11.72 -25.52 32.33
N LYS A 895 12.73 -25.39 31.46
CA LYS A 895 13.56 -24.17 31.40
C LYS A 895 12.75 -22.97 30.91
N MET A 896 11.87 -23.17 29.92
CA MET A 896 10.92 -22.14 29.49
C MET A 896 9.96 -21.78 30.63
N LEU A 897 9.36 -22.77 31.33
CA LEU A 897 8.55 -22.51 32.53
C LEU A 897 9.31 -21.79 33.64
N ALA A 898 10.58 -22.12 33.89
CA ALA A 898 11.39 -21.44 34.88
C ALA A 898 11.66 -19.98 34.50
N GLN A 899 11.80 -19.68 33.20
CA GLN A 899 11.92 -18.31 32.69
C GLN A 899 10.58 -17.57 32.71
N ASP A 900 9.45 -18.24 32.45
CA ASP A 900 8.09 -17.68 32.43
C ASP A 900 7.58 -17.37 33.86
N ASN A 901 7.91 -18.21 34.85
CA ASN A 901 7.63 -17.95 36.27
C ASN A 901 8.68 -17.04 36.97
N LEU A 902 9.68 -16.53 36.23
CA LEU A 902 10.60 -15.47 36.67
C LEU A 902 10.30 -14.11 36.01
N GLN A 903 9.27 -14.05 35.15
CA GLN A 903 8.73 -12.85 34.53
C GLN A 903 7.55 -12.27 35.33
#